data_AF-A0A2H3TSC5-F1
#
_entry.id   AF-A0A2H3TSC5-F1
#
_cell.length_a   1.000
_cell.length_b   1.000
_cell.length_c   1.000
_cell.angle_alpha   90.00
_cell.angle_beta   90.00
_cell.angle_gamma   90.00
#
_symmetry.space_group_name_H-M   'P 1'
#
loop_
_entity.id
_entity.type
_entity.pdbx_description
1 polymer ?
#
loop_
_entity_poly.entity_id
_entity_poly.type
_entity_poly.pdbx_seq_one_letter_code
_entity_poly.pdbx_strand_id
1 'polypeptide(L)'
;MLRKPDKKNYTDPRAWRPIALLSCIGKGLERLVARRMARIAFQHTVISPQQAGALPTRSATDLLACLVHEIEHALENGMTATAVTLDVKGAFDAALRRRLQLRLRQQGWPTQLIRFIGTFMENRSARIRLEETTTPVHAIKCGLPQGSPVSPILFLLYIADIFLDDPKLRFGYADDIALYRTSPSLEENAELLGKDLTRVMDWGKDNKVALDPKKGEVIHFSRRCKGPAKTSAPDIVSSKHNYTIKPTDKPAVRWLGVWFDRRLKFSHHIQERVGKANKLVQHLRNLSNTKRGPPANLLRKAIITCVIPVLLYGAEAWYEGPTKAPQHIAHARLGNVATMQAEGINKIDETIRNAIRAILPVWKTTPNNTLYRDTGVPTARVALEDARHRFGLRIQAVHKDHPLAARAQREMWKKRFHNRRPAGALKPPQTRLQRASMLPETFPRPRQALGKRLTAAVSVTNNRNKKEAAKEFQQWQKDLPDTHLVAFSDGSQDERGAVGWGYAIYRDGRKIAQGKGRLGIAEVFDGEAEGARNALKKACQIDAGAQIHICIDNTSVIAGLLGDAPTSLQDAFLEFQEIAQAVAVNVRWAPGHEDIEGNEEADRLAKEGTKMLMGNPSISATYAAAKRKIRETRDRHFRDWWQEALPRHRSYHALDLKTATLKCPRELSLPRGTLHHLLACRSTHGDFQSYHRRFNHKDATKCTCGRIKTPEHLVFCRKVQRLRSQWPQLKKEPQNDREYWTELIRQPERFAAFLEMTRFYEKICPNARTTQTQSRTSESRLRTSQPMETQEQASPS
;
A
#
# COMPACT_ATOMS: atom_id res chain seq x y z
N MET A 1 1.95 27.60 13.35
CA MET A 1 3.11 26.70 13.41
C MET A 1 2.66 25.31 13.86
N LEU A 2 3.36 24.23 13.50
CA LEU A 2 3.04 22.87 13.97
C LEU A 2 4.03 22.42 15.05
N ARG A 3 3.53 21.81 16.13
CA ARG A 3 4.37 21.22 17.19
C ARG A 3 5.10 19.98 16.66
N LYS A 4 6.40 19.87 16.92
CA LYS A 4 7.14 18.62 16.67
C LYS A 4 6.78 17.60 17.75
N PRO A 5 6.38 16.37 17.39
CA PRO A 5 6.04 15.35 18.37
C PRO A 5 7.25 15.01 19.26
N ASP A 6 6.97 14.51 20.46
CA ASP A 6 7.96 14.02 21.45
C ASP A 6 8.97 15.07 21.94
N LYS A 7 8.64 16.37 21.83
CA LYS A 7 9.41 17.45 22.46
C LYS A 7 8.85 17.77 23.85
N LYS A 8 9.72 17.68 24.86
CA LYS A 8 9.39 17.94 26.27
C LYS A 8 9.16 19.44 26.56
N ASN A 9 9.86 20.30 25.83
CA ASN A 9 9.80 21.75 26.03
C ASN A 9 9.48 22.45 24.69
N TYR A 10 8.36 23.17 24.66
CA TYR A 10 7.92 23.96 23.50
C TYR A 10 8.27 25.45 23.60
N THR A 11 9.03 25.88 24.62
CA THR A 11 9.64 27.21 24.65
C THR A 11 10.84 27.30 23.71
N ASP A 12 11.48 26.18 23.34
CA ASP A 12 12.51 26.15 22.30
C ASP A 12 11.87 26.34 20.91
N PRO A 13 12.23 27.38 20.13
CA PRO A 13 11.75 27.55 18.75
C PRO A 13 11.99 26.32 17.87
N ARG A 14 13.05 25.54 18.15
CA ARG A 14 13.36 24.29 17.42
C ARG A 14 12.34 23.18 17.66
N ALA A 15 11.44 23.31 18.63
CA ALA A 15 10.33 22.40 18.86
C ALA A 15 9.14 22.63 17.91
N TRP A 16 9.19 23.67 17.08
CA TRP A 16 8.12 24.02 16.14
C TRP A 16 8.55 23.81 14.68
N ARG A 17 7.56 23.61 13.80
CA ARG A 17 7.71 23.65 12.34
C ARG A 17 6.97 24.87 11.79
N PRO A 18 7.68 25.83 11.17
CA PRO A 18 7.03 26.89 10.43
C PRO A 18 6.41 26.29 9.15
N ILE A 19 5.11 26.50 8.91
CA ILE A 19 4.46 26.07 7.67
C ILE A 19 3.96 27.33 6.97
N ALA A 20 4.52 27.61 5.80
CA ALA A 20 4.06 28.66 4.92
C ALA A 20 2.73 28.26 4.28
N LEU A 21 1.67 29.01 4.56
CA LEU A 21 0.36 28.82 3.95
C LEU A 21 0.29 29.63 2.66
N LEU A 22 0.34 28.92 1.53
CA LEU A 22 0.21 29.49 0.19
C LEU A 22 -1.26 29.50 -0.27
N SER A 23 -1.60 30.42 -1.17
CA SER A 23 -2.89 30.45 -1.86
C SER A 23 -3.12 29.15 -2.65
N CYS A 24 -4.38 28.78 -2.85
CA CYS A 24 -4.73 27.55 -3.57
C CYS A 24 -4.23 27.56 -5.02
N ILE A 25 -4.33 28.71 -5.70
CA ILE A 25 -3.84 28.90 -7.08
C ILE A 25 -2.31 28.74 -7.11
N GLY A 26 -1.59 29.37 -6.17
CA GLY A 26 -0.13 29.26 -6.06
C GLY A 26 0.32 27.82 -5.84
N LYS A 27 -0.36 27.08 -4.94
CA LYS A 27 -0.10 25.64 -4.72
C LYS A 27 -0.32 24.81 -5.99
N GLY A 28 -1.34 25.14 -6.78
CA GLY A 28 -1.61 24.50 -8.06
C GLY A 28 -0.47 24.67 -9.05
N LEU A 29 -0.05 25.92 -9.27
CA LEU A 29 1.08 26.28 -10.14
C LEU A 29 2.39 25.63 -9.67
N GLU A 30 2.74 25.78 -8.39
CA GLU A 30 3.96 25.20 -7.82
C GLU A 30 3.99 23.68 -7.96
N ARG A 31 2.85 23.00 -7.79
CA ARG A 31 2.77 21.55 -7.96
C ARG A 31 2.98 21.15 -9.42
N LEU A 32 2.46 21.92 -10.38
CA LEU A 32 2.68 21.68 -11.81
C LEU A 32 4.17 21.84 -12.16
N VAL A 33 4.78 22.95 -11.72
CA VAL A 33 6.21 23.25 -11.93
C VAL A 33 7.06 22.15 -11.29
N ALA A 34 6.81 21.80 -10.03
CA ALA A 34 7.57 20.78 -9.31
C ALA A 34 7.52 19.41 -10.02
N ARG A 35 6.34 18.99 -10.50
CA ARG A 35 6.18 17.74 -11.25
C ARG A 35 6.98 17.74 -12.56
N ARG A 36 6.94 18.85 -13.31
CA ARG A 36 7.69 18.98 -14.56
C ARG A 36 9.20 18.99 -14.31
N MET A 37 9.67 19.76 -13.33
CA MET A 37 11.08 19.81 -12.95
C MET A 37 11.58 18.44 -12.49
N ALA A 38 10.86 17.76 -11.60
CA ALA A 38 11.27 16.45 -11.11
C ALA A 38 11.38 15.41 -12.25
N ARG A 39 10.52 15.50 -13.26
CA ARG A 39 10.57 14.63 -14.44
C ARG A 39 11.78 14.93 -15.33
N ILE A 40 12.04 16.21 -15.64
CA ILE A 40 13.20 16.65 -16.45
C ILE A 40 14.52 16.31 -15.74
N ALA A 41 14.59 16.54 -14.42
CA ALA A 41 15.78 16.23 -13.62
C ALA A 41 16.17 14.75 -13.68
N PHE A 42 15.18 13.85 -13.78
CA PHE A 42 15.42 12.43 -13.98
C PHE A 42 15.88 12.13 -15.41
N GLN A 43 15.19 12.67 -16.42
CA GLN A 43 15.49 12.41 -17.84
C GLN A 43 16.92 12.80 -18.22
N HIS A 44 17.41 13.92 -17.70
CA HIS A 44 18.76 14.41 -17.95
C HIS A 44 19.77 14.02 -16.87
N THR A 45 19.43 13.07 -15.99
CA THR A 45 20.32 12.57 -14.93
C THR A 45 20.93 13.66 -14.03
N VAL A 46 20.22 14.79 -13.86
CA VAL A 46 20.63 15.92 -13.00
C VAL A 46 20.65 15.51 -11.52
N ILE A 47 19.88 14.49 -11.17
CA ILE A 47 19.83 13.94 -9.82
C ILE A 47 20.29 12.47 -9.84
N SER A 48 21.16 12.12 -8.90
CA SER A 48 21.64 10.75 -8.72
C SER A 48 20.48 9.73 -8.61
N PRO A 49 20.61 8.52 -9.18
CA PRO A 49 19.65 7.43 -9.00
C PRO A 49 19.39 7.08 -7.52
N GLN A 50 20.32 7.36 -6.62
CA GLN A 50 20.23 7.01 -5.20
C GLN A 50 19.64 8.12 -4.31
N GLN A 51 19.15 9.21 -4.91
CA GLN A 51 18.47 10.29 -4.19
C GLN A 51 16.93 10.15 -4.30
N ALA A 52 16.18 10.33 -3.22
CA ALA A 52 14.71 10.30 -3.19
C ALA A 52 14.13 11.37 -2.23
N GLY A 53 12.82 11.38 -2.02
CA GLY A 53 12.13 12.26 -1.06
C GLY A 53 11.13 13.25 -1.70
N ALA A 54 11.40 13.73 -2.90
CA ALA A 54 10.51 14.63 -3.67
C ALA A 54 10.42 14.28 -5.16
N LEU A 55 10.95 13.12 -5.54
CA LEU A 55 10.93 12.65 -6.92
C LEU A 55 9.73 11.72 -7.13
N PRO A 56 9.02 11.82 -8.26
CA PRO A 56 7.99 10.85 -8.60
C PRO A 56 8.59 9.45 -8.66
N THR A 57 7.76 8.45 -8.44
CA THR A 57 8.08 7.01 -8.54
C THR A 57 9.19 6.48 -7.61
N ARG A 58 9.81 7.29 -6.76
CA ARG A 58 10.81 6.87 -5.75
C ARG A 58 10.25 6.94 -4.32
N SER A 59 10.66 6.01 -3.46
CA SER A 59 10.23 5.92 -2.06
C SER A 59 11.40 5.64 -1.11
N ALA A 60 11.23 5.96 0.17
CA ALA A 60 12.22 5.64 1.21
C ALA A 60 12.50 4.13 1.29
N THR A 61 11.45 3.30 1.12
CA THR A 61 11.55 1.84 1.13
C THR A 61 12.39 1.30 -0.03
N ASP A 62 12.45 1.99 -1.18
CA ASP A 62 13.31 1.59 -2.28
C ASP A 62 14.79 1.75 -1.91
N LEU A 63 15.16 2.90 -1.33
CA LEU A 63 16.54 3.15 -0.89
C LEU A 63 16.96 2.19 0.22
N LEU A 64 16.05 1.92 1.17
CA LEU A 64 16.26 0.92 2.20
C LEU A 64 16.54 -0.46 1.60
N ALA A 65 15.74 -0.89 0.62
CA ALA A 65 15.94 -2.17 -0.04
C ALA A 65 17.23 -2.21 -0.88
N CYS A 66 17.61 -1.10 -1.53
CA CYS A 66 18.89 -0.98 -2.22
C CYS A 66 20.08 -1.10 -1.26
N LEU A 67 20.06 -0.37 -0.12
CA LEU A 67 21.14 -0.46 0.87
C LEU A 67 21.23 -1.87 1.48
N VAL A 68 20.10 -2.50 1.83
CA VAL A 68 20.09 -3.88 2.32
C VAL A 68 20.66 -4.84 1.27
N HIS A 69 20.32 -4.67 -0.01
CA HIS A 69 20.88 -5.47 -1.09
C HIS A 69 22.41 -5.34 -1.18
N GLU A 70 22.94 -4.12 -1.12
CA GLU A 70 24.40 -3.91 -1.14
C GLU A 70 25.08 -4.60 0.05
N ILE A 71 24.53 -4.46 1.26
CA ILE A 71 25.09 -5.09 2.47
C ILE A 71 25.02 -6.62 2.35
N GLU A 72 23.88 -7.18 1.93
CA GLU A 72 23.73 -8.62 1.74
C GLU A 72 24.74 -9.15 0.71
N HIS A 73 24.87 -8.46 -0.42
CA HIS A 73 25.80 -8.81 -1.48
C HIS A 73 27.27 -8.77 -1.01
N ALA A 74 27.66 -7.74 -0.26
CA ALA A 74 29.00 -7.63 0.31
C ALA A 74 29.30 -8.77 1.29
N LEU A 75 28.36 -9.07 2.19
CA LEU A 75 28.50 -10.15 3.17
C LEU A 75 28.54 -11.54 2.50
N GLU A 76 27.81 -11.73 1.40
CA GLU A 76 27.83 -12.97 0.60
C GLU A 76 29.16 -13.18 -0.10
N ASN A 77 29.82 -12.11 -0.52
CA ASN A 77 31.16 -12.13 -1.11
C ASN A 77 32.29 -12.22 -0.07
N GLY A 78 31.96 -12.43 1.21
CA GLY A 78 32.94 -12.54 2.29
C GLY A 78 33.58 -11.20 2.70
N MET A 79 33.04 -10.08 2.22
CA MET A 79 33.44 -8.73 2.59
C MET A 79 32.68 -8.27 3.84
N THR A 80 33.14 -7.15 4.40
CA THR A 80 32.46 -6.41 5.45
C THR A 80 31.88 -5.11 4.88
N ALA A 81 30.84 -4.57 5.51
CA ALA A 81 30.21 -3.34 5.07
C ALA A 81 30.03 -2.39 6.25
N THR A 82 30.19 -1.09 6.01
CA THR A 82 29.96 -0.04 7.01
C THR A 82 29.10 1.05 6.41
N ALA A 83 28.13 1.54 7.17
CA ALA A 83 27.28 2.66 6.78
C ALA A 83 27.34 3.78 7.83
N VAL A 84 27.40 5.02 7.35
CA VAL A 84 27.38 6.24 8.16
C VAL A 84 26.16 7.06 7.77
N THR A 85 25.33 7.41 8.74
CA THR A 85 24.18 8.30 8.53
C THR A 85 24.54 9.73 8.91
N LEU A 86 24.03 10.70 8.16
CA LEU A 86 24.26 12.14 8.37
C LEU A 86 22.95 12.91 8.17
N ASP A 87 22.76 13.96 8.96
CA ASP A 87 21.59 14.85 8.94
C ASP A 87 22.00 16.24 8.42
N VAL A 88 21.24 16.79 7.45
CA VAL A 88 21.43 18.17 7.01
C VAL A 88 20.77 19.13 8.00
N LYS A 89 21.56 20.00 8.64
CA LYS A 89 21.07 20.96 9.61
C LYS A 89 20.28 22.07 8.92
N GLY A 90 18.99 22.14 9.21
CA GLY A 90 18.13 23.23 8.72
C GLY A 90 17.97 23.26 7.21
N ALA A 91 17.79 22.09 6.59
CA ALA A 91 17.71 21.87 5.14
C ALA A 91 17.05 23.00 4.34
N PHE A 92 15.74 23.23 4.53
CA PHE A 92 15.02 24.28 3.79
C PHE A 92 15.50 25.68 4.17
N ASP A 93 15.77 25.94 5.44
CA ASP A 93 16.16 27.28 5.94
C ASP A 93 17.54 27.71 5.44
N ALA A 94 18.43 26.75 5.15
CA ALA A 94 19.81 26.97 4.73
C ALA A 94 19.96 27.28 3.22
N ALA A 95 18.92 27.06 2.40
CA ALA A 95 19.01 27.27 0.97
C ALA A 95 19.18 28.76 0.61
N LEU A 96 20.29 29.11 -0.03
CA LEU A 96 20.62 30.48 -0.43
C LEU A 96 20.18 30.76 -1.87
N ARG A 97 19.42 31.84 -2.08
CA ARG A 97 18.85 32.23 -3.39
C ARG A 97 19.89 32.26 -4.52
N ARG A 98 20.95 33.07 -4.36
CA ARG A 98 21.97 33.25 -5.42
C ARG A 98 22.73 31.95 -5.72
N ARG A 99 22.97 31.11 -4.71
CA ARG A 99 23.60 29.80 -4.87
C ARG A 99 22.68 28.83 -5.61
N LEU A 100 21.39 28.77 -5.26
CA LEU A 100 20.42 27.95 -5.97
C LEU A 100 20.31 28.37 -7.44
N GLN A 101 20.25 29.67 -7.73
CA GLN A 101 20.24 30.16 -9.12
C GLN A 101 21.50 29.77 -9.89
N LEU A 102 22.68 29.88 -9.27
CA LEU A 102 23.93 29.43 -9.88
C LEU A 102 23.90 27.93 -10.18
N ARG A 103 23.44 27.10 -9.23
CA ARG A 103 23.29 25.66 -9.41
C ARG A 103 22.35 25.32 -10.55
N LEU A 104 21.21 25.98 -10.63
CA LEU A 104 20.26 25.75 -11.72
C LEU A 104 20.84 26.17 -13.09
N ARG A 105 21.67 27.23 -13.15
CA ARG A 105 22.38 27.60 -14.38
C ARG A 105 23.40 26.54 -14.78
N GLN A 106 24.21 26.06 -13.83
CA GLN A 106 25.21 25.00 -14.07
C GLN A 106 24.57 23.70 -14.53
N GLN A 107 23.37 23.38 -14.04
CA GLN A 107 22.58 22.22 -14.44
C GLN A 107 21.84 22.40 -15.78
N GLY A 108 21.92 23.58 -16.42
CA GLY A 108 21.32 23.84 -17.73
C GLY A 108 19.82 24.17 -17.73
N TRP A 109 19.25 24.62 -16.61
CA TRP A 109 17.82 24.97 -16.55
C TRP A 109 17.49 26.26 -17.33
N PRO A 110 16.29 26.39 -17.91
CA PRO A 110 15.87 27.59 -18.65
C PRO A 110 15.93 28.87 -17.80
N THR A 111 16.41 29.97 -18.38
CA THR A 111 16.60 31.24 -17.65
C THR A 111 15.30 31.80 -17.08
N GLN A 112 14.17 31.63 -17.78
CA GLN A 112 12.85 32.06 -17.32
C GLN A 112 12.44 31.33 -16.04
N LEU A 113 12.70 30.02 -15.96
CA LEU A 113 12.43 29.23 -14.76
C LEU A 113 13.33 29.66 -13.59
N ILE A 114 14.60 29.96 -13.86
CA ILE A 114 15.55 30.45 -12.85
C ILE A 114 15.13 31.83 -12.32
N ARG A 115 14.62 32.72 -13.19
CA ARG A 115 14.06 34.01 -12.78
C ARG A 115 12.81 33.81 -11.91
N PHE A 116 11.89 32.94 -12.33
CA PHE A 116 10.70 32.58 -11.53
C PHE A 116 11.08 32.08 -10.13
N ILE A 117 12.04 31.15 -10.02
CA ILE A 117 12.55 30.66 -8.73
C ILE A 117 13.23 31.77 -7.93
N GLY A 118 13.93 32.68 -8.61
CA GLY A 118 14.51 33.87 -8.01
C GLY A 118 13.47 34.76 -7.33
N THR A 119 12.41 35.09 -8.06
CA THR A 119 11.29 35.90 -7.55
C THR A 119 10.54 35.19 -6.41
N PHE A 120 10.40 33.87 -6.50
CA PHE A 120 9.77 33.05 -5.47
C PHE A 120 10.49 33.13 -4.10
N MET A 121 11.80 33.36 -4.09
CA MET A 121 12.60 33.46 -2.85
C MET A 121 12.82 34.91 -2.38
N GLU A 122 12.39 35.91 -3.15
CA GLU A 122 12.67 37.34 -2.93
C GLU A 122 11.55 38.04 -2.14
N ASN A 123 11.90 39.08 -1.38
CA ASN A 123 10.98 39.95 -0.63
C ASN A 123 9.93 39.22 0.24
N ARG A 124 10.28 38.04 0.76
CA ARG A 124 9.38 37.29 1.64
C ARG A 124 9.38 37.87 3.04
N SER A 125 8.20 37.91 3.65
CA SER A 125 8.03 38.28 5.04
C SER A 125 7.13 37.27 5.76
N ALA A 126 7.27 37.19 7.08
CA ALA A 126 6.42 36.37 7.92
C ALA A 126 6.09 37.06 9.24
N ARG A 127 4.94 36.67 9.79
CA ARG A 127 4.52 36.98 11.16
C ARG A 127 4.09 35.69 11.83
N ILE A 128 4.30 35.59 13.14
CA ILE A 128 3.91 34.43 13.93
C ILE A 128 2.68 34.82 14.73
N ARG A 129 1.61 34.03 14.60
CA ARG A 129 0.45 34.10 15.49
C ARG A 129 0.48 32.89 16.42
N LEU A 130 0.48 33.15 17.72
CA LEU A 130 0.31 32.16 18.77
C LEU A 130 -0.89 32.62 19.62
N GLU A 131 -1.98 31.85 19.56
CA GLU A 131 -3.26 32.21 20.21
C GLU A 131 -3.75 33.60 19.74
N GLU A 132 -3.86 34.55 20.66
CA GLU A 132 -4.32 35.93 20.40
C GLU A 132 -3.17 36.86 20.02
N THR A 133 -1.92 36.49 20.31
CA THR A 133 -0.75 37.34 20.08
C THR A 133 -0.18 37.12 18.68
N THR A 134 0.02 38.23 17.95
CA THR A 134 0.66 38.24 16.63
C THR A 134 1.91 39.12 16.64
N THR A 135 3.04 38.58 16.20
CA THR A 135 4.28 39.35 16.09
C THR A 135 4.21 40.38 14.96
N PRO A 136 5.05 41.43 15.00
CA PRO A 136 5.30 42.27 13.82
C PRO A 136 5.73 41.45 12.60
N VAL A 137 5.65 42.07 11.42
CA VAL A 137 6.12 41.49 10.17
C VAL A 137 7.64 41.49 10.15
N HIS A 138 8.25 40.33 9.93
CA HIS A 138 9.70 40.15 9.84
C HIS A 138 10.09 39.72 8.42
N ALA A 139 11.11 40.34 7.85
CA ALA A 139 11.65 39.96 6.54
C ALA A 139 12.45 38.64 6.64
N ILE A 140 12.18 37.70 5.75
CA ILE A 140 12.89 36.43 5.64
C ILE A 140 14.02 36.57 4.62
N LYS A 141 15.26 36.55 5.10
CA LYS A 141 16.46 36.77 4.26
C LYS A 141 16.88 35.56 3.42
N CYS A 142 16.58 34.33 3.87
CA CYS A 142 17.02 33.10 3.18
C CYS A 142 16.06 31.92 3.38
N GLY A 143 16.34 30.80 2.71
CA GLY A 143 15.63 29.55 2.85
C GLY A 143 14.47 29.36 1.88
N LEU A 144 13.98 28.13 1.78
CA LEU A 144 12.82 27.73 1.01
C LEU A 144 11.59 27.66 1.92
N PRO A 145 10.40 28.10 1.49
CA PRO A 145 9.20 28.08 2.33
C PRO A 145 8.73 26.64 2.60
N GLN A 146 8.79 26.20 3.85
CA GLN A 146 8.31 24.89 4.25
C GLN A 146 6.79 24.80 4.09
N GLY A 147 6.30 23.84 3.28
CA GLY A 147 4.87 23.72 2.90
C GLY A 147 4.58 24.08 1.44
N SER A 148 5.55 24.68 0.74
CA SER A 148 5.52 24.87 -0.71
C SER A 148 5.70 23.55 -1.46
N PRO A 149 4.85 23.23 -2.46
CA PRO A 149 5.06 22.08 -3.34
C PRO A 149 6.38 22.10 -4.14
N VAL A 150 6.95 23.27 -4.45
CA VAL A 150 8.18 23.38 -5.26
C VAL A 150 9.46 23.32 -4.42
N SER A 151 9.40 23.69 -3.14
CA SER A 151 10.57 23.70 -2.26
C SER A 151 11.30 22.36 -2.14
N PRO A 152 10.63 21.19 -2.01
CA PRO A 152 11.32 19.91 -1.92
C PRO A 152 12.20 19.59 -3.15
N ILE A 153 11.72 19.82 -4.37
CA ILE A 153 12.53 19.54 -5.58
C ILE A 153 13.69 20.54 -5.72
N LEU A 154 13.47 21.81 -5.36
CA LEU A 154 14.54 22.82 -5.36
C LEU A 154 15.64 22.47 -4.37
N PHE A 155 15.28 21.95 -3.19
CA PHE A 155 16.25 21.49 -2.21
C PHE A 155 17.03 20.27 -2.74
N LEU A 156 16.38 19.29 -3.36
CA LEU A 156 17.08 18.16 -3.96
C LEU A 156 18.08 18.60 -5.04
N LEU A 157 17.68 19.53 -5.92
CA LEU A 157 18.56 20.10 -6.96
C LEU A 157 19.71 20.90 -6.37
N TYR A 158 19.49 21.57 -5.22
CA TYR A 158 20.52 22.32 -4.51
C TYR A 158 21.64 21.40 -4.00
N ILE A 159 21.28 20.21 -3.50
CA ILE A 159 22.23 19.25 -2.94
C ILE A 159 22.65 18.15 -3.92
N ALA A 160 22.15 18.14 -5.17
CA ALA A 160 22.31 17.01 -6.09
C ALA A 160 23.78 16.58 -6.30
N ASP A 161 24.70 17.55 -6.40
CA ASP A 161 26.13 17.33 -6.63
C ASP A 161 26.78 16.39 -5.61
N ILE A 162 26.36 16.42 -4.34
CA ILE A 162 26.93 15.55 -3.31
C ILE A 162 26.73 14.05 -3.64
N PHE A 163 25.65 13.72 -4.35
CA PHE A 163 25.33 12.34 -4.72
C PHE A 163 25.80 11.98 -6.13
N LEU A 164 26.12 12.97 -6.97
CA LEU A 164 26.65 12.75 -8.32
C LEU A 164 28.16 12.45 -8.30
N ASP A 165 28.87 12.94 -7.29
CA ASP A 165 30.30 12.68 -7.07
C ASP A 165 30.59 11.18 -6.81
N ASP A 166 29.72 10.50 -6.05
CA ASP A 166 29.82 9.05 -5.84
C ASP A 166 28.42 8.38 -5.84
N PRO A 167 27.82 8.19 -7.03
CA PRO A 167 26.42 7.79 -7.17
C PRO A 167 26.18 6.31 -6.86
N LYS A 168 27.24 5.55 -6.56
CA LYS A 168 27.13 4.15 -6.13
C LYS A 168 27.12 4.01 -4.61
N LEU A 169 27.78 4.92 -3.89
CA LEU A 169 28.09 4.77 -2.48
C LEU A 169 27.35 5.74 -1.55
N ARG A 170 26.60 6.70 -2.12
CA ARG A 170 25.85 7.71 -1.36
C ARG A 170 24.35 7.60 -1.62
N PHE A 171 23.59 7.34 -0.57
CA PHE A 171 22.14 7.32 -0.58
C PHE A 171 21.59 8.60 0.05
N GLY A 172 20.54 9.18 -0.54
CA GLY A 172 19.94 10.41 -0.05
C GLY A 172 18.42 10.36 -0.02
N TYR A 173 17.80 10.76 1.07
CA TYR A 173 16.36 10.97 1.13
C TYR A 173 16.08 12.35 1.72
N ALA A 174 15.72 13.31 0.87
CA ALA A 174 15.60 14.71 1.27
C ALA A 174 16.85 15.19 2.05
N ASP A 175 16.72 15.40 3.35
CA ASP A 175 17.74 15.86 4.29
C ASP A 175 18.56 14.75 4.97
N ASP A 176 18.14 13.48 4.85
CA ASP A 176 18.87 12.32 5.33
C ASP A 176 19.91 11.84 4.29
N ILE A 177 21.17 11.72 4.70
CA ILE A 177 22.27 11.19 3.88
C ILE A 177 22.79 9.90 4.51
N ALA A 178 23.10 8.89 3.70
CA ALA A 178 23.85 7.72 4.13
C ALA A 178 25.04 7.47 3.19
N LEU A 179 26.22 7.33 3.79
CA LEU A 179 27.47 6.94 3.13
C LEU A 179 27.71 5.45 3.38
N TYR A 180 28.21 4.75 2.37
CA TYR A 180 28.37 3.30 2.39
C TYR A 180 29.70 2.88 1.78
N ARG A 181 30.44 1.99 2.46
CA ARG A 181 31.66 1.36 1.93
C ARG A 181 31.68 -0.15 2.22
N THR A 182 32.32 -0.88 1.32
CA THR A 182 32.57 -2.32 1.44
C THR A 182 34.02 -2.63 1.20
N SER A 183 34.59 -3.48 2.04
CA SER A 183 35.95 -3.97 1.88
C SER A 183 36.16 -5.24 2.73
N PRO A 184 37.27 -5.97 2.56
CA PRO A 184 37.57 -7.16 3.35
C PRO A 184 37.68 -6.92 4.88
N SER A 185 37.95 -5.68 5.33
CA SER A 185 38.13 -5.32 6.74
C SER A 185 37.26 -4.14 7.19
N LEU A 186 36.89 -4.09 8.48
CA LEU A 186 36.10 -2.96 9.01
C LEU A 186 36.94 -1.69 9.12
N GLU A 187 38.24 -1.82 9.35
CA GLU A 187 39.20 -0.75 9.55
C GLU A 187 39.43 0.02 8.25
N GLU A 188 39.62 -0.71 7.14
CA GLU A 188 39.72 -0.11 5.80
C GLU A 188 38.43 0.62 5.41
N ASN A 189 37.27 0.02 5.70
CA ASN A 189 35.99 0.70 5.51
C ASN A 189 35.91 2.02 6.30
N ALA A 190 36.39 2.02 7.55
CA ALA A 190 36.38 3.20 8.40
C ALA A 190 37.30 4.31 7.88
N GLU A 191 38.48 3.95 7.39
CA GLU A 191 39.41 4.91 6.78
C GLU A 191 38.83 5.54 5.51
N LEU A 192 38.26 4.72 4.61
CA LEU A 192 37.62 5.20 3.38
C LEU A 192 36.42 6.10 3.68
N LEU A 193 35.58 5.72 4.65
CA LEU A 193 34.45 6.55 5.09
C LEU A 193 34.90 7.84 5.77
N GLY A 194 36.03 7.85 6.48
CA GLY A 194 36.63 9.07 7.03
C GLY A 194 37.05 10.05 5.94
N LYS A 195 37.60 9.55 4.83
CA LYS A 195 37.92 10.35 3.63
C LYS A 195 36.65 10.86 2.97
N ASP A 196 35.62 10.03 2.80
CA ASP A 196 34.34 10.43 2.22
C ASP A 196 33.62 11.49 3.06
N LEU A 197 33.61 11.31 4.39
CA LEU A 197 33.06 12.28 5.33
C LEU A 197 33.76 13.63 5.19
N THR A 198 35.09 13.63 5.07
CA THR A 198 35.87 14.85 4.88
C THR A 198 35.47 15.59 3.60
N ARG A 199 35.33 14.86 2.48
CA ARG A 199 34.88 15.44 1.19
C ARG A 199 33.47 16.03 1.28
N VAL A 200 32.56 15.30 1.92
CA VAL A 200 31.17 15.73 2.11
C VAL A 200 31.08 16.98 2.99
N MET A 201 31.89 17.07 4.05
CA MET A 201 31.96 18.26 4.91
C MET A 201 32.59 19.46 4.21
N ASP A 202 33.66 19.26 3.43
CA ASP A 202 34.27 20.31 2.61
C ASP A 202 33.28 20.84 1.59
N TRP A 203 32.61 19.96 0.85
CA TRP A 203 31.55 20.34 -0.08
C TRP A 203 30.43 21.12 0.61
N GLY A 204 30.01 20.70 1.80
CA GLY A 204 29.01 21.40 2.61
C GLY A 204 29.45 22.81 2.98
N LYS A 205 30.71 23.00 3.39
CA LYS A 205 31.29 24.31 3.73
C LYS A 205 31.30 25.26 2.52
N ASP A 206 31.66 24.75 1.34
CA ASP A 206 31.73 25.52 0.11
C ASP A 206 30.34 25.92 -0.41
N ASN A 207 29.36 25.03 -0.20
CA ASN A 207 27.97 25.21 -0.64
C ASN A 207 27.04 25.79 0.43
N LYS A 208 27.59 26.17 1.59
CA LYS A 208 26.84 26.69 2.75
C LYS A 208 25.71 25.74 3.20
N VAL A 209 25.95 24.43 3.07
CA VAL A 209 25.11 23.37 3.62
C VAL A 209 25.77 22.87 4.89
N ALA A 210 25.15 23.15 6.05
CA ALA A 210 25.64 22.66 7.32
C ALA A 210 25.17 21.22 7.56
N LEU A 211 26.11 20.30 7.73
CA LEU A 211 25.84 18.93 8.16
C LEU A 211 26.02 18.80 9.67
N ASP A 212 25.25 17.92 10.31
CA ASP A 212 25.33 17.68 11.76
C ASP A 212 26.01 16.32 12.05
N PRO A 213 27.36 16.28 12.12
CA PRO A 213 28.08 15.04 12.38
C PRO A 213 27.82 14.49 13.79
N LYS A 214 27.39 15.34 14.75
CA LYS A 214 27.10 14.90 16.14
C LYS A 214 25.86 14.01 16.22
N LYS A 215 24.95 14.14 15.25
CA LYS A 215 23.79 13.25 15.13
C LYS A 215 24.07 12.04 14.25
N GLY A 216 25.22 11.99 13.58
CA GLY A 216 25.57 10.88 12.73
C GLY A 216 25.71 9.60 13.55
N GLU A 217 25.12 8.51 13.05
CA GLU A 217 25.27 7.18 13.64
C GLU A 217 25.97 6.27 12.63
N VAL A 218 26.90 5.45 13.12
CA VAL A 218 27.68 4.46 12.34
C VAL A 218 27.21 3.06 12.69
N ILE A 219 27.08 2.21 11.67
CA ILE A 219 26.83 0.78 11.83
C ILE A 219 27.75 -0.06 10.95
N HIS A 220 28.36 -1.07 11.58
CA HIS A 220 29.22 -2.05 10.94
C HIS A 220 28.50 -3.39 10.78
N PHE A 221 28.68 -4.03 9.63
CA PHE A 221 28.12 -5.32 9.27
C PHE A 221 29.25 -6.30 8.93
N SER A 222 29.31 -7.43 9.67
CA SER A 222 30.33 -8.46 9.45
C SER A 222 29.82 -9.84 9.88
N ARG A 223 30.22 -10.90 9.15
CA ARG A 223 29.97 -12.30 9.53
C ARG A 223 31.02 -12.86 10.49
N ARG A 224 32.18 -12.22 10.62
CA ARG A 224 33.32 -12.73 11.41
C ARG A 224 33.19 -12.45 12.92
N CYS A 225 32.23 -11.64 13.34
CA CYS A 225 31.98 -11.36 14.76
C CYS A 225 31.26 -12.54 15.45
N LYS A 226 32.01 -13.54 15.89
CA LYS A 226 31.54 -14.56 16.85
C LYS A 226 31.52 -13.94 18.26
N GLY A 227 30.32 -13.75 18.82
CA GLY A 227 30.10 -13.35 20.21
C GLY A 227 29.62 -11.90 20.43
N PRO A 228 29.13 -11.56 21.63
CA PRO A 228 28.86 -10.18 22.07
C PRO A 228 30.16 -9.48 22.53
N ALA A 229 31.30 -9.86 21.97
CA ALA A 229 32.61 -9.41 22.41
C ALA A 229 33.05 -8.16 21.65
N LYS A 230 33.53 -7.20 22.44
CA LYS A 230 34.16 -5.93 22.10
C LYS A 230 35.45 -6.11 21.28
N THR A 231 35.38 -6.56 20.02
CA THR A 231 36.38 -6.07 19.06
C THR A 231 36.02 -4.61 18.82
N SER A 232 36.87 -3.66 19.21
CA SER A 232 36.60 -2.23 19.11
C SER A 232 36.23 -1.90 17.66
N ALA A 233 34.93 -1.75 17.40
CA ALA A 233 34.47 -1.32 16.09
C ALA A 233 35.18 0.01 15.78
N PRO A 234 35.78 0.16 14.59
CA PRO A 234 36.62 1.30 14.30
C PRO A 234 35.80 2.58 14.22
N ASP A 235 36.31 3.64 14.83
CA ASP A 235 35.72 4.98 14.74
C ASP A 235 35.86 5.53 13.31
N ILE A 236 34.89 6.33 12.87
CA ILE A 236 34.99 7.07 11.61
C ILE A 236 35.59 8.44 11.91
N VAL A 237 36.83 8.66 11.52
CA VAL A 237 37.56 9.90 11.79
C VAL A 237 37.71 10.72 10.50
N SER A 238 37.24 11.97 10.53
CA SER A 238 37.56 12.97 9.50
C SER A 238 38.86 13.67 9.87
N SER A 239 39.91 13.43 9.09
CA SER A 239 41.27 13.93 9.35
C SER A 239 41.37 15.46 9.35
N LYS A 240 40.61 16.15 8.50
CA LYS A 240 40.71 17.62 8.33
C LYS A 240 39.82 18.43 9.27
N HIS A 241 38.68 17.87 9.67
CA HIS A 241 37.67 18.59 10.46
C HIS A 241 37.63 18.19 11.94
N ASN A 242 38.52 17.28 12.35
CA ASN A 242 38.60 16.72 13.72
C ASN A 242 37.25 16.19 14.24
N TYR A 243 36.47 15.57 13.35
CA TYR A 243 35.21 14.92 13.71
C TYR A 243 35.40 13.42 13.82
N THR A 244 34.95 12.87 14.95
CA THR A 244 34.93 11.43 15.19
C THR A 244 33.49 10.99 15.40
N ILE A 245 33.00 10.13 14.52
CA ILE A 245 31.70 9.47 14.69
C ILE A 245 31.96 8.08 15.24
N LYS A 246 31.56 7.88 16.50
CA LYS A 246 31.74 6.61 17.19
C LYS A 246 30.65 5.62 16.78
N PRO A 247 30.98 4.32 16.70
CA PRO A 247 29.98 3.27 16.55
C PRO A 247 28.95 3.37 17.68
N THR A 248 27.68 3.15 17.35
CA THR A 248 26.63 3.21 18.38
C THR A 248 26.78 2.06 19.38
N ASP A 249 26.65 2.38 20.67
CA ASP A 249 26.49 1.37 21.74
C ASP A 249 25.13 0.68 21.67
N LYS A 250 24.18 1.27 20.94
CA LYS A 250 22.84 0.73 20.76
C LYS A 250 22.88 -0.55 19.90
N PRO A 251 21.94 -1.48 20.12
CA PRO A 251 21.88 -2.72 19.33
C PRO A 251 21.49 -2.49 17.85
N ALA A 252 20.94 -1.32 17.52
CA ALA A 252 20.50 -0.97 16.18
C ALA A 252 20.58 0.54 15.90
N VAL A 253 20.78 0.90 14.63
CA VAL A 253 20.79 2.28 14.11
C VAL A 253 19.52 2.53 13.31
N ARG A 254 18.89 3.69 13.49
CA ARG A 254 17.66 4.04 12.75
C ARG A 254 17.98 4.88 11.52
N TRP A 255 17.58 4.40 10.35
CA TRP A 255 17.65 5.17 9.11
C TRP A 255 16.36 5.03 8.30
N LEU A 256 15.83 6.15 7.78
CA LEU A 256 14.54 6.23 7.07
C LEU A 256 13.38 5.50 7.77
N GLY A 257 13.41 5.46 9.10
CA GLY A 257 12.39 4.80 9.91
C GLY A 257 12.53 3.28 10.07
N VAL A 258 13.57 2.64 9.50
CA VAL A 258 13.89 1.23 9.77
C VAL A 258 15.09 1.15 10.71
N TRP A 259 15.06 0.21 11.65
CA TRP A 259 16.17 -0.05 12.55
C TRP A 259 17.03 -1.19 12.02
N PHE A 260 18.29 -0.89 11.72
CA PHE A 260 19.30 -1.83 11.24
C PHE A 260 20.08 -2.39 12.42
N ASP A 261 20.07 -3.70 12.61
CA ASP A 261 20.97 -4.40 13.51
C ASP A 261 22.19 -4.94 12.74
N ARG A 262 23.29 -5.18 13.47
CA ARG A 262 24.58 -5.62 12.90
C ARG A 262 24.50 -6.93 12.10
N ARG A 263 23.45 -7.75 12.30
CA ARG A 263 23.25 -9.04 11.63
C ARG A 263 22.06 -9.04 10.66
N LEU A 264 21.43 -7.89 10.42
CA LEU A 264 20.24 -7.75 9.57
C LEU A 264 19.08 -8.70 9.95
N LYS A 265 18.91 -9.01 11.24
CA LYS A 265 17.78 -9.81 11.75
C LYS A 265 16.46 -9.03 11.84
N PHE A 266 16.56 -7.71 12.02
CA PHE A 266 15.49 -6.73 12.19
C PHE A 266 14.56 -6.98 13.38
N SER A 267 14.98 -7.77 14.38
CA SER A 267 14.18 -8.06 15.58
C SER A 267 13.82 -6.80 16.37
N HIS A 268 14.77 -5.87 16.53
CA HIS A 268 14.52 -4.59 17.19
C HIS A 268 13.54 -3.71 16.40
N HIS A 269 13.65 -3.67 15.06
CA HIS A 269 12.70 -2.97 14.21
C HIS A 269 11.27 -3.50 14.38
N ILE A 270 11.10 -4.82 14.36
CA ILE A 270 9.78 -5.44 14.54
C ILE A 270 9.20 -5.07 15.92
N GLN A 271 10.00 -5.12 16.99
CA GLN A 271 9.56 -4.74 18.33
C GLN A 271 9.10 -3.28 18.41
N GLU A 272 9.85 -2.35 17.81
CA GLU A 272 9.50 -0.93 17.73
C GLU A 272 8.20 -0.69 16.94
N ARG A 273 7.99 -1.43 15.85
CA ARG A 273 6.76 -1.36 15.05
C ARG A 273 5.56 -1.92 15.81
N VAL A 274 5.73 -3.06 16.48
CA VAL A 274 4.73 -3.67 17.35
C VAL A 274 4.34 -2.73 18.49
N GLY A 275 5.32 -2.09 19.15
CA GLY A 275 5.07 -1.12 20.22
C GLY A 275 4.24 0.08 19.74
N LYS A 276 4.57 0.64 18.58
CA LYS A 276 3.80 1.75 17.97
C LYS A 276 2.39 1.32 17.58
N ALA A 277 2.25 0.15 16.97
CA ALA A 277 0.95 -0.40 16.59
C ALA A 277 0.08 -0.69 17.82
N ASN A 278 0.64 -1.23 18.90
CA ASN A 278 -0.07 -1.49 20.14
C ASN A 278 -0.65 -0.23 20.77
N LYS A 279 0.05 0.92 20.71
CA LYS A 279 -0.49 2.22 21.15
C LYS A 279 -1.75 2.59 20.35
N LEU A 280 -1.72 2.43 19.03
CA LEU A 280 -2.89 2.68 18.17
C LEU A 280 -4.03 1.71 18.46
N VAL A 281 -3.72 0.42 18.64
CA VAL A 281 -4.71 -0.60 19.02
C VAL A 281 -5.37 -0.23 20.34
N GLN A 282 -4.61 0.24 21.33
CA GLN A 282 -5.17 0.64 22.62
C GLN A 282 -6.14 1.82 22.48
N HIS A 283 -5.80 2.84 21.68
CA HIS A 283 -6.73 3.94 21.40
C HIS A 283 -8.02 3.44 20.75
N LEU A 284 -7.93 2.54 19.75
CA LEU A 284 -9.11 1.98 19.08
C LEU A 284 -9.96 1.11 20.02
N ARG A 285 -9.33 0.37 20.93
CA ARG A 285 -10.01 -0.42 21.96
C ARG A 285 -10.80 0.47 22.91
N ASN A 286 -10.30 1.65 23.25
CA ASN A 286 -11.02 2.58 24.12
C ASN A 286 -12.29 3.15 23.47
N LEU A 287 -12.44 3.06 22.14
CA LEU A 287 -13.62 3.55 21.42
C LEU A 287 -14.79 2.56 21.42
N SER A 288 -14.59 1.30 21.84
CA SER A 288 -15.64 0.29 21.73
C SER A 288 -15.60 -0.78 22.82
N ASN A 289 -16.76 -1.36 23.09
CA ASN A 289 -16.90 -2.57 23.89
C ASN A 289 -17.85 -3.55 23.18
N THR A 290 -18.28 -4.59 23.89
CA THR A 290 -19.15 -5.65 23.35
C THR A 290 -20.55 -5.14 22.96
N LYS A 291 -21.03 -4.06 23.59
CA LYS A 291 -22.39 -3.51 23.39
C LYS A 291 -22.39 -2.16 22.65
N ARG A 292 -21.46 -1.27 22.99
CA ARG A 292 -21.38 0.12 22.51
C ARG A 292 -20.11 0.34 21.70
N GLY A 293 -20.14 1.35 20.83
CA GLY A 293 -18.99 1.78 20.03
C GLY A 293 -19.30 1.78 18.53
N PRO A 294 -18.32 2.16 17.70
CA PRO A 294 -18.51 2.26 16.25
C PRO A 294 -18.86 0.90 15.61
N PRO A 295 -19.57 0.92 14.46
CA PRO A 295 -19.79 -0.26 13.63
C PRO A 295 -18.49 -1.03 13.35
N ALA A 296 -18.56 -2.35 13.39
CA ALA A 296 -17.38 -3.21 13.27
C ALA A 296 -16.68 -3.07 11.91
N ASN A 297 -17.45 -2.85 10.83
CA ASN A 297 -16.90 -2.59 9.49
C ASN A 297 -16.01 -1.33 9.43
N LEU A 298 -16.36 -0.25 10.16
CA LEU A 298 -15.57 0.97 10.24
C LEU A 298 -14.30 0.78 11.07
N LEU A 299 -14.37 0.07 12.21
CA LEU A 299 -13.19 -0.27 13.01
C LEU A 299 -12.23 -1.18 12.23
N ARG A 300 -12.76 -2.13 11.46
CA ARG A 300 -11.97 -2.96 10.54
C ARG A 300 -11.24 -2.09 9.52
N LYS A 301 -11.93 -1.13 8.90
CA LYS A 301 -11.32 -0.20 7.95
C LYS A 301 -10.17 0.57 8.63
N ALA A 302 -10.41 1.15 9.81
CA ALA A 302 -9.39 1.88 10.57
C ALA A 302 -8.16 1.02 10.89
N ILE A 303 -8.33 -0.26 11.27
CA ILE A 303 -7.20 -1.16 11.55
C ILE A 303 -6.41 -1.49 10.30
N ILE A 304 -7.08 -1.80 9.19
CA ILE A 304 -6.42 -2.08 7.90
C ILE A 304 -5.68 -0.85 7.38
N THR A 305 -6.21 0.37 7.59
CA THR A 305 -5.59 1.60 7.08
C THR A 305 -4.54 2.22 8.00
N CYS A 306 -4.62 1.99 9.32
CA CYS A 306 -3.78 2.70 10.29
C CYS A 306 -2.85 1.77 11.10
N VAL A 307 -3.25 0.51 11.36
CA VAL A 307 -2.45 -0.42 12.19
C VAL A 307 -1.57 -1.31 11.31
N ILE A 308 -2.14 -1.95 10.29
CA ILE A 308 -1.40 -2.85 9.40
C ILE A 308 -0.22 -2.15 8.70
N PRO A 309 -0.35 -0.93 8.13
CA PRO A 309 0.78 -0.26 7.49
C PRO A 309 1.91 0.10 8.47
N VAL A 310 1.58 0.38 9.74
CA VAL A 310 2.58 0.65 10.79
C VAL A 310 3.38 -0.60 11.12
N LEU A 311 2.70 -1.76 11.22
CA LEU A 311 3.34 -3.06 11.46
C LEU A 311 4.25 -3.48 10.31
N LEU A 312 3.82 -3.25 9.06
CA LEU A 312 4.52 -3.72 7.86
C LEU A 312 5.52 -2.72 7.29
N TYR A 313 5.73 -1.56 7.93
CA TYR A 313 6.61 -0.52 7.38
C TYR A 313 8.04 -1.05 7.15
N GLY A 314 8.52 -0.90 5.91
CA GLY A 314 9.83 -1.33 5.47
C GLY A 314 9.95 -2.84 5.19
N ALA A 315 8.84 -3.58 5.13
CA ALA A 315 8.85 -5.02 4.84
C ALA A 315 9.57 -5.35 3.52
N GLU A 316 9.58 -4.41 2.57
CA GLU A 316 10.34 -4.46 1.32
C GLU A 316 11.85 -4.67 1.55
N ALA A 317 12.39 -4.19 2.66
CA ALA A 317 13.80 -4.29 3.02
C ALA A 317 14.08 -5.39 4.07
N TRP A 318 13.24 -5.50 5.11
CA TRP A 318 13.55 -6.38 6.25
C TRP A 318 12.97 -7.79 6.15
N TYR A 319 11.89 -8.03 5.39
CA TYR A 319 11.22 -9.32 5.38
C TYR A 319 11.90 -10.32 4.42
N GLU A 320 12.32 -11.48 4.94
CA GLU A 320 13.04 -12.49 4.17
C GLU A 320 12.13 -13.50 3.44
N GLY A 321 10.83 -13.54 3.77
CA GLY A 321 9.95 -14.66 3.41
C GLY A 321 10.08 -15.85 4.38
N PRO A 322 9.32 -16.95 4.16
CA PRO A 322 9.32 -18.11 5.06
C PRO A 322 10.62 -18.92 4.96
N THR A 323 11.26 -18.92 3.79
CA THR A 323 12.45 -19.72 3.51
C THR A 323 13.50 -18.95 2.72
N LYS A 324 14.76 -19.37 2.85
CA LYS A 324 15.92 -18.83 2.12
C LYS A 324 16.86 -19.94 1.67
N ALA A 325 17.70 -19.65 0.68
CA ALA A 325 18.75 -20.57 0.30
C ALA A 325 19.75 -20.76 1.46
N PRO A 326 20.29 -21.97 1.66
CA PRO A 326 21.27 -22.22 2.70
C PRO A 326 22.56 -21.42 2.43
N GLN A 327 23.12 -20.82 3.49
CA GLN A 327 24.28 -19.93 3.40
C GLN A 327 25.60 -20.67 3.07
N HIS A 328 25.64 -21.99 3.28
CA HIS A 328 26.79 -22.85 2.99
C HIS A 328 26.52 -23.70 1.76
N ILE A 329 27.45 -23.67 0.79
CA ILE A 329 27.38 -24.43 -0.47
C ILE A 329 27.26 -25.94 -0.21
N ALA A 330 27.88 -26.45 0.88
CA ALA A 330 27.78 -27.84 1.29
C ALA A 330 26.33 -28.29 1.58
N HIS A 331 25.47 -27.37 2.03
CA HIS A 331 24.06 -27.61 2.33
C HIS A 331 23.12 -27.22 1.18
N ALA A 332 23.64 -26.73 0.05
CA ALA A 332 22.83 -26.38 -1.13
C ALA A 332 22.01 -27.57 -1.69
N ARG A 333 22.37 -28.81 -1.32
CA ARG A 333 21.65 -30.04 -1.64
C ARG A 333 20.34 -30.24 -0.84
N LEU A 334 20.17 -29.55 0.29
CA LEU A 334 19.05 -29.74 1.23
C LEU A 334 17.82 -28.85 0.93
N GLY A 335 17.83 -28.09 -0.17
CA GLY A 335 16.76 -27.14 -0.49
C GLY A 335 16.77 -25.88 0.39
N ASN A 336 15.67 -25.12 0.37
CA ASN A 336 15.57 -23.87 1.14
C ASN A 336 15.37 -24.14 2.63
N VAL A 337 16.04 -23.37 3.49
CA VAL A 337 15.91 -23.42 4.96
C VAL A 337 14.97 -22.34 5.49
N ALA A 338 14.35 -22.56 6.64
CA ALA A 338 13.48 -21.57 7.28
C ALA A 338 14.24 -20.30 7.69
N THR A 339 13.58 -19.15 7.61
CA THR A 339 14.15 -17.87 8.05
C THR A 339 14.03 -17.69 9.56
N MET A 340 14.95 -16.94 10.18
CA MET A 340 14.95 -16.71 11.64
C MET A 340 13.97 -15.60 12.07
N GLN A 341 12.83 -15.44 11.38
CA GLN A 341 11.87 -14.36 11.61
C GLN A 341 10.56 -14.82 12.27
N ALA A 342 10.40 -16.12 12.53
CA ALA A 342 9.17 -16.70 13.07
C ALA A 342 8.69 -16.01 14.37
N GLU A 343 9.58 -15.77 15.33
CA GLU A 343 9.24 -15.09 16.58
C GLU A 343 8.72 -13.66 16.34
N GLY A 344 9.37 -12.91 15.47
CA GLY A 344 8.95 -11.55 15.10
C GLY A 344 7.59 -11.54 14.40
N ILE A 345 7.35 -12.49 13.49
CA ILE A 345 6.07 -12.65 12.78
C ILE A 345 4.96 -12.99 13.79
N ASN A 346 5.24 -13.85 14.78
CA ASN A 346 4.27 -14.19 15.82
C ASN A 346 3.87 -12.98 16.68
N LYS A 347 4.81 -12.08 16.99
CA LYS A 347 4.52 -10.81 17.72
C LYS A 347 3.65 -9.86 16.88
N ILE A 348 3.90 -9.78 15.57
CA ILE A 348 3.04 -9.04 14.64
C ILE A 348 1.63 -9.65 14.64
N ASP A 349 1.53 -10.98 14.52
CA ASP A 349 0.26 -11.70 14.49
C ASP A 349 -0.54 -11.52 15.79
N GLU A 350 0.12 -11.58 16.94
CA GLU A 350 -0.50 -11.27 18.23
C GLU A 350 -1.07 -9.85 18.28
N THR A 351 -0.32 -8.86 17.78
CA THR A 351 -0.78 -7.47 17.71
C THR A 351 -2.01 -7.34 16.82
N ILE A 352 -2.04 -8.03 15.68
CA ILE A 352 -3.21 -8.06 14.79
C ILE A 352 -4.40 -8.73 15.48
N ARG A 353 -4.23 -9.84 16.20
CA ARG A 353 -5.31 -10.46 16.99
C ARG A 353 -5.87 -9.51 18.05
N ASN A 354 -5.01 -8.77 18.73
CA ASN A 354 -5.42 -7.77 19.70
C ASN A 354 -6.17 -6.61 19.06
N ALA A 355 -5.78 -6.20 17.84
CA ALA A 355 -6.53 -5.24 17.04
C ALA A 355 -7.91 -5.79 16.63
N ILE A 356 -7.98 -7.04 16.17
CA ILE A 356 -9.25 -7.69 15.79
C ILE A 356 -10.22 -7.76 16.97
N ARG A 357 -9.74 -8.02 18.18
CA ARG A 357 -10.57 -7.98 19.39
C ARG A 357 -11.14 -6.58 19.71
N ALA A 358 -10.62 -5.51 19.11
CA ALA A 358 -11.25 -4.19 19.13
C ALA A 358 -12.40 -4.10 18.11
N ILE A 359 -12.26 -4.76 16.96
CA ILE A 359 -13.29 -4.81 15.90
C ILE A 359 -14.52 -5.58 16.41
N LEU A 360 -14.28 -6.83 16.82
CA LEU A 360 -15.33 -7.80 17.07
C LEU A 360 -15.85 -7.70 18.51
N PRO A 361 -17.18 -7.68 18.72
CA PRO A 361 -17.78 -7.75 20.04
C PRO A 361 -17.80 -9.20 20.54
N VAL A 362 -16.62 -9.79 20.78
CA VAL A 362 -16.46 -11.20 21.15
C VAL A 362 -15.88 -11.37 22.56
N TRP A 363 -16.00 -12.58 23.11
CA TRP A 363 -15.39 -12.94 24.39
C TRP A 363 -13.87 -13.01 24.27
N LYS A 364 -13.14 -12.68 25.34
CA LYS A 364 -11.66 -12.73 25.36
C LYS A 364 -11.12 -14.11 24.99
N THR A 365 -11.85 -15.16 25.38
CA THR A 365 -11.51 -16.58 25.16
C THR A 365 -11.81 -17.09 23.76
N THR A 366 -12.42 -16.28 22.88
CA THR A 366 -12.79 -16.68 21.51
C THR A 366 -11.56 -17.19 20.74
N PRO A 367 -11.65 -18.34 20.03
CA PRO A 367 -10.50 -18.95 19.39
C PRO A 367 -9.83 -18.05 18.34
N ASN A 368 -8.50 -17.97 18.39
CA ASN A 368 -7.73 -17.00 17.59
C ASN A 368 -7.98 -17.07 16.07
N ASN A 369 -8.10 -18.28 15.48
CA ASN A 369 -8.29 -18.40 14.02
C ASN A 369 -9.66 -17.89 13.57
N THR A 370 -10.70 -18.10 14.40
CA THR A 370 -12.05 -17.61 14.09
C THR A 370 -12.10 -16.08 13.99
N LEU A 371 -11.28 -15.37 14.77
CA LEU A 371 -11.16 -13.91 14.74
C LEU A 371 -10.75 -13.39 13.36
N TYR A 372 -9.74 -14.01 12.75
CA TYR A 372 -9.28 -13.64 11.41
C TYR A 372 -10.35 -13.92 10.35
N ARG A 373 -10.98 -15.10 10.40
CA ARG A 373 -12.06 -15.47 9.48
C ARG A 373 -13.23 -14.50 9.56
N ASP A 374 -13.71 -14.20 10.76
CA ASP A 374 -14.90 -13.38 10.98
C ASP A 374 -14.65 -11.89 10.77
N THR A 375 -13.40 -11.44 10.78
CA THR A 375 -13.07 -10.08 10.37
C THR A 375 -12.66 -9.97 8.91
N GLY A 376 -12.17 -11.02 8.28
CA GLY A 376 -11.49 -10.92 6.99
C GLY A 376 -10.23 -10.04 7.02
N VAL A 377 -9.58 -9.91 8.17
CA VAL A 377 -8.26 -9.25 8.29
C VAL A 377 -7.19 -10.31 8.02
N PRO A 378 -6.12 -10.00 7.25
CA PRO A 378 -5.08 -10.98 6.97
C PRO A 378 -4.27 -11.32 8.23
N THR A 379 -3.79 -12.56 8.31
CA THR A 379 -2.75 -12.95 9.29
C THR A 379 -1.44 -12.23 8.98
N ALA A 380 -0.51 -12.19 9.94
CA ALA A 380 0.78 -11.54 9.72
C ALA A 380 1.53 -12.12 8.51
N ARG A 381 1.51 -13.45 8.36
CA ARG A 381 2.15 -14.15 7.24
C ARG A 381 1.54 -13.78 5.89
N VAL A 382 0.20 -13.78 5.78
CA VAL A 382 -0.50 -13.39 4.54
C VAL A 382 -0.19 -11.94 4.17
N ALA A 383 -0.19 -11.03 5.16
CA ALA A 383 0.05 -9.62 4.92
C ALA A 383 1.51 -9.31 4.52
N LEU A 384 2.48 -10.00 5.13
CA LEU A 384 3.91 -9.88 4.80
C LEU A 384 4.23 -10.47 3.42
N GLU A 385 3.67 -11.62 3.08
CA GLU A 385 3.84 -12.21 1.76
C GLU A 385 3.19 -11.35 0.66
N ASP A 386 2.01 -10.76 0.90
CA ASP A 386 1.42 -9.77 -0.01
C ASP A 386 2.33 -8.56 -0.20
N ALA A 387 2.91 -8.02 0.88
CA ALA A 387 3.87 -6.93 0.79
C ALA A 387 5.11 -7.29 -0.05
N ARG A 388 5.63 -8.52 0.13
CA ARG A 388 6.78 -9.04 -0.63
C ARG A 388 6.47 -9.20 -2.12
N HIS A 389 5.30 -9.72 -2.47
CA HIS A 389 4.87 -9.85 -3.88
C HIS A 389 4.65 -8.47 -4.52
N ARG A 390 4.01 -7.53 -3.81
CA ARG A 390 3.86 -6.15 -4.28
C ARG A 390 5.20 -5.45 -4.48
N PHE A 391 6.19 -5.73 -3.64
CA PHE A 391 7.55 -5.23 -3.83
C PHE A 391 8.20 -5.81 -5.09
N GLY A 392 8.06 -7.12 -5.33
CA GLY A 392 8.47 -7.75 -6.58
C GLY A 392 7.88 -7.05 -7.81
N LEU A 393 6.56 -6.81 -7.79
CA LEU A 393 5.84 -6.12 -8.87
C LEU A 393 6.43 -4.71 -9.11
N ARG A 394 6.73 -4.00 -8.02
CA ARG A 394 7.36 -2.68 -8.07
C ARG A 394 8.75 -2.74 -8.71
N ILE A 395 9.60 -3.70 -8.35
CA ILE A 395 10.94 -3.86 -8.94
C ILE A 395 10.88 -4.05 -10.47
N GLN A 396 9.90 -4.82 -10.95
CA GLN A 396 9.69 -5.01 -12.39
C GLN A 396 9.10 -3.77 -13.08
N ALA A 397 8.23 -3.01 -12.40
CA ALA A 397 7.51 -1.88 -12.97
C ALA A 397 8.25 -0.53 -12.97
N VAL A 398 9.31 -0.36 -12.18
CA VAL A 398 10.11 0.88 -12.19
C VAL A 398 10.89 1.04 -13.51
N HIS A 399 11.30 2.26 -13.85
CA HIS A 399 12.14 2.50 -15.04
C HIS A 399 13.48 1.75 -14.97
N LYS A 400 14.10 1.48 -16.12
CA LYS A 400 15.40 0.77 -16.21
C LYS A 400 16.52 1.46 -15.41
N ASP A 401 16.48 2.78 -15.32
CA ASP A 401 17.49 3.58 -14.61
C ASP A 401 17.19 3.70 -13.09
N HIS A 402 16.10 3.10 -12.62
CA HIS A 402 15.78 3.08 -11.20
C HIS A 402 16.79 2.18 -10.45
N PRO A 403 17.30 2.57 -9.27
CA PRO A 403 18.33 1.81 -8.55
C PRO A 403 17.93 0.37 -8.19
N LEU A 404 16.62 0.09 -8.06
CA LEU A 404 16.10 -1.27 -7.88
C LEU A 404 16.27 -2.15 -9.13
N ALA A 405 16.15 -1.59 -10.33
CA ALA A 405 16.13 -2.37 -11.58
C ALA A 405 17.49 -3.02 -11.84
N ALA A 406 18.58 -2.27 -11.67
CA ALA A 406 19.94 -2.80 -11.80
C ALA A 406 20.23 -3.91 -10.77
N ARG A 407 19.82 -3.70 -9.50
CA ARG A 407 20.03 -4.66 -8.40
C ARG A 407 19.17 -5.93 -8.48
N ALA A 408 18.10 -5.88 -9.27
CA ALA A 408 17.28 -7.04 -9.56
C ALA A 408 17.94 -8.00 -10.56
N GLN A 409 18.88 -7.50 -11.36
CA GLN A 409 19.63 -8.33 -12.30
C GLN A 409 20.54 -9.30 -11.54
N ARG A 410 20.78 -10.45 -12.17
CA ARG A 410 21.58 -11.51 -11.59
C ARG A 410 22.93 -11.57 -12.29
N GLU A 411 24.01 -11.48 -11.53
CA GLU A 411 25.32 -11.86 -12.05
C GLU A 411 25.48 -13.38 -12.03
N MET A 412 25.98 -13.95 -13.13
CA MET A 412 26.44 -15.34 -13.14
C MET A 412 27.81 -15.43 -12.43
N TRP A 413 28.08 -16.53 -11.72
CA TRP A 413 29.41 -16.77 -11.16
C TRP A 413 30.46 -16.70 -12.28
N LYS A 414 31.41 -15.75 -12.17
CA LYS A 414 32.53 -15.65 -13.12
C LYS A 414 33.66 -16.64 -12.82
N LYS A 415 33.73 -17.23 -11.62
CA LYS A 415 34.80 -18.16 -11.22
C LYS A 415 34.47 -19.60 -11.65
N ARG A 416 35.37 -20.22 -12.43
CA ARG A 416 35.44 -21.69 -12.58
C ARG A 416 35.74 -22.29 -11.21
N PHE A 417 34.90 -23.20 -10.73
CA PHE A 417 35.24 -24.02 -9.57
C PHE A 417 36.31 -25.03 -9.99
N HIS A 418 37.33 -25.26 -9.16
CA HIS A 418 38.37 -26.29 -9.42
C HIS A 418 37.82 -27.72 -9.46
N ASN A 419 36.59 -27.94 -9.02
CA ASN A 419 35.89 -29.20 -9.21
C ASN A 419 35.18 -29.19 -10.56
N ARG A 420 35.44 -30.21 -11.40
CA ARG A 420 34.91 -30.53 -12.75
C ARG A 420 33.40 -30.31 -12.94
N ARG A 421 32.89 -29.10 -12.75
CA ARG A 421 31.51 -28.70 -12.97
C ARG A 421 31.50 -27.65 -14.07
N PRO A 422 30.52 -27.70 -15.00
CA PRO A 422 30.36 -26.65 -15.99
C PRO A 422 30.18 -25.29 -15.30
N ALA A 423 30.80 -24.24 -15.86
CA ALA A 423 30.48 -22.88 -15.48
C ALA A 423 28.96 -22.67 -15.64
N GLY A 424 28.28 -22.20 -14.58
CA GLY A 424 26.83 -21.98 -14.58
C GLY A 424 25.97 -23.00 -13.81
N ALA A 425 26.52 -24.13 -13.35
CA ALA A 425 25.76 -25.14 -12.60
C ALA A 425 25.38 -24.72 -11.16
N LEU A 426 26.07 -23.74 -10.58
CA LEU A 426 25.79 -23.21 -9.24
C LEU A 426 25.31 -21.76 -9.33
N LYS A 427 24.12 -21.54 -8.78
CA LYS A 427 23.44 -20.25 -8.67
C LYS A 427 23.97 -19.51 -7.43
N PRO A 428 24.46 -18.25 -7.51
CA PRO A 428 24.92 -17.51 -6.31
C PRO A 428 23.77 -17.34 -5.32
N PRO A 429 24.09 -17.21 -4.01
CA PRO A 429 23.11 -16.80 -3.01
C PRO A 429 22.43 -15.50 -3.48
N GLN A 430 21.15 -15.36 -3.13
CA GLN A 430 20.31 -14.28 -3.63
C GLN A 430 19.88 -13.39 -2.46
N THR A 431 20.12 -12.10 -2.64
CA THR A 431 19.60 -11.05 -1.76
C THR A 431 18.07 -11.10 -1.70
N ARG A 432 17.48 -10.54 -0.64
CA ARG A 432 16.02 -10.45 -0.47
C ARG A 432 15.35 -9.75 -1.65
N LEU A 433 15.97 -8.68 -2.15
CA LEU A 433 15.50 -7.91 -3.30
C LEU A 433 15.40 -8.79 -4.56
N GLN A 434 16.46 -9.53 -4.87
CA GLN A 434 16.47 -10.44 -6.02
C GLN A 434 15.47 -11.60 -5.85
N ARG A 435 15.26 -12.10 -4.63
CA ARG A 435 14.23 -13.12 -4.36
C ARG A 435 12.81 -12.57 -4.53
N ALA A 436 12.58 -11.31 -4.17
CA ALA A 436 11.28 -10.66 -4.34
C ALA A 436 10.99 -10.36 -5.82
N SER A 437 11.99 -9.96 -6.60
CA SER A 437 11.82 -9.60 -8.02
C SER A 437 11.34 -10.75 -8.91
N MET A 438 11.57 -12.00 -8.49
CA MET A 438 11.18 -13.22 -9.21
C MET A 438 9.78 -13.74 -8.86
N LEU A 439 9.09 -13.17 -7.86
CA LEU A 439 7.78 -13.66 -7.43
C LEU A 439 6.64 -13.35 -8.43
N PRO A 440 6.54 -12.13 -8.99
CA PRO A 440 5.50 -11.82 -9.96
C PRO A 440 5.79 -12.44 -11.33
N GLU A 441 4.72 -12.68 -12.09
CA GLU A 441 4.82 -12.93 -13.53
C GLU A 441 5.63 -11.84 -14.22
N THR A 442 6.46 -12.21 -15.18
CA THR A 442 7.25 -11.25 -15.95
C THR A 442 6.35 -10.48 -16.92
N PHE A 443 6.53 -9.17 -16.99
CA PHE A 443 5.86 -8.28 -17.94
C PHE A 443 6.88 -7.29 -18.54
N PRO A 444 6.60 -6.68 -19.72
CA PRO A 444 7.50 -5.70 -20.31
C PRO A 444 7.66 -4.49 -19.37
N ARG A 445 8.92 -4.06 -19.15
CA ARG A 445 9.20 -2.93 -18.27
C ARG A 445 8.63 -1.64 -18.87
N PRO A 446 7.84 -0.86 -18.12
CA PRO A 446 7.29 0.41 -18.59
C PRO A 446 8.38 1.40 -19.01
N ARG A 447 8.14 2.09 -20.14
CA ARG A 447 8.97 3.20 -20.63
C ARG A 447 8.60 4.48 -19.90
N GLN A 448 9.60 5.32 -19.67
CA GLN A 448 9.37 6.67 -19.18
C GLN A 448 9.01 7.58 -20.35
N ALA A 449 7.75 7.54 -20.77
CA ALA A 449 7.26 8.39 -21.84
C ALA A 449 6.84 9.79 -21.33
N LEU A 450 7.10 10.81 -22.15
CA LEU A 450 6.42 12.09 -22.04
C LEU A 450 4.96 11.88 -22.44
N GLY A 451 4.01 12.14 -21.53
CA GLY A 451 2.60 12.23 -21.90
C GLY A 451 2.44 13.29 -22.98
N LYS A 452 2.30 12.86 -24.24
CA LYS A 452 1.96 13.73 -25.36
C LYS A 452 0.43 13.75 -25.39
N ARG A 453 -0.16 14.80 -24.83
CA ARG A 453 -1.61 14.97 -24.89
C ARG A 453 -2.00 15.16 -26.34
N LEU A 454 -2.81 14.26 -26.86
CA LEU A 454 -3.48 14.46 -28.13
C LEU A 454 -4.46 15.62 -27.95
N THR A 455 -4.43 16.58 -28.87
CA THR A 455 -5.50 17.58 -29.02
C THR A 455 -6.69 16.95 -29.74
N ALA A 456 -7.15 15.80 -29.26
CA ALA A 456 -8.34 15.15 -29.81
C ALA A 456 -9.57 15.61 -29.01
N ALA A 457 -10.65 15.95 -29.73
CA ALA A 457 -11.92 16.29 -29.11
C ALA A 457 -12.49 15.05 -28.40
N VAL A 458 -12.78 15.18 -27.11
CA VAL A 458 -13.39 14.13 -26.30
C VAL A 458 -14.88 14.40 -26.19
N SER A 459 -15.70 13.61 -26.90
CA SER A 459 -17.14 13.57 -26.61
C SER A 459 -17.40 12.44 -25.61
N VAL A 460 -17.27 12.73 -24.32
CA VAL A 460 -17.77 11.87 -23.25
C VAL A 460 -19.17 12.35 -22.90
N THR A 461 -20.16 11.46 -23.00
CA THR A 461 -21.54 11.79 -22.63
C THR A 461 -21.63 12.04 -21.12
N ASN A 462 -22.04 13.26 -20.74
CA ASN A 462 -22.29 13.67 -19.36
C ASN A 462 -23.51 12.93 -18.78
N ASN A 463 -23.34 11.85 -18.00
CA ASN A 463 -24.38 11.28 -17.12
C ASN A 463 -25.77 11.03 -17.76
N ARG A 464 -25.85 10.69 -19.05
CA ARG A 464 -27.12 10.39 -19.75
C ARG A 464 -27.46 8.90 -19.70
N ASN A 465 -28.72 8.57 -19.97
CA ASN A 465 -29.22 7.20 -20.12
C ASN A 465 -28.51 6.51 -21.31
N LYS A 466 -28.07 5.24 -21.14
CA LYS A 466 -27.31 4.50 -22.17
C LYS A 466 -28.05 4.38 -23.51
N LYS A 467 -29.37 4.15 -23.46
CA LYS A 467 -30.22 4.03 -24.67
C LYS A 467 -30.29 5.32 -25.47
N GLU A 468 -30.36 6.46 -24.78
CA GLU A 468 -30.38 7.77 -25.43
C GLU A 468 -29.02 8.08 -26.05
N ALA A 469 -27.94 7.79 -25.33
CA ALA A 469 -26.59 7.91 -25.86
C ALA A 469 -26.34 7.01 -27.08
N ALA A 470 -26.94 5.81 -27.12
CA ALA A 470 -26.84 4.91 -28.26
C ALA A 470 -27.57 5.47 -29.49
N LYS A 471 -28.78 6.04 -29.31
CA LYS A 471 -29.50 6.73 -30.39
C LYS A 471 -28.71 7.91 -30.94
N GLU A 472 -28.17 8.76 -30.06
CA GLU A 472 -27.33 9.90 -30.45
C GLU A 472 -26.06 9.43 -31.19
N PHE A 473 -25.46 8.33 -30.74
CA PHE A 473 -24.28 7.76 -31.39
C PHE A 473 -24.60 7.23 -32.79
N GLN A 474 -25.70 6.48 -32.94
CA GLN A 474 -26.15 5.97 -34.24
C GLN A 474 -26.52 7.10 -35.20
N GLN A 475 -27.18 8.15 -34.71
CA GLN A 475 -27.47 9.34 -35.51
C GLN A 475 -26.18 10.02 -35.96
N TRP A 476 -25.24 10.25 -35.05
CA TRP A 476 -23.92 10.80 -35.39
C TRP A 476 -23.21 9.96 -36.45
N GLN A 477 -23.26 8.63 -36.37
CA GLN A 477 -22.62 7.74 -37.35
C GLN A 477 -23.25 7.86 -38.74
N LYS A 478 -24.57 8.09 -38.83
CA LYS A 478 -25.29 8.33 -40.09
C LYS A 478 -24.97 9.70 -40.70
N ASP A 479 -24.69 10.69 -39.86
CA ASP A 479 -24.39 12.06 -40.29
C ASP A 479 -22.93 12.24 -40.75
N LEU A 480 -22.09 11.20 -40.67
CA LEU A 480 -20.70 11.26 -41.09
C LEU A 480 -20.55 11.22 -42.62
N PRO A 481 -19.62 12.01 -43.21
CA PRO A 481 -19.28 11.87 -44.62
C PRO A 481 -18.67 10.50 -44.94
N ASP A 482 -18.88 10.04 -46.18
CA ASP A 482 -18.33 8.78 -46.73
C ASP A 482 -16.79 8.73 -46.76
N THR A 483 -16.13 9.90 -46.71
CA THR A 483 -14.68 10.05 -46.58
C THR A 483 -14.13 9.67 -45.20
N HIS A 484 -14.98 9.51 -44.19
CA HIS A 484 -14.57 9.18 -42.83
C HIS A 484 -14.45 7.67 -42.61
N LEU A 485 -13.57 7.29 -41.69
CA LEU A 485 -13.46 5.91 -41.19
C LEU A 485 -13.93 5.83 -39.74
N VAL A 486 -14.78 4.86 -39.43
CA VAL A 486 -15.23 4.59 -38.06
C VAL A 486 -14.73 3.22 -37.65
N ALA A 487 -13.84 3.18 -36.67
CA ALA A 487 -13.28 1.94 -36.16
C ALA A 487 -13.72 1.70 -34.72
N PHE A 488 -14.19 0.49 -34.43
CA PHE A 488 -14.56 0.03 -33.10
C PHE A 488 -13.52 -0.95 -32.59
N SER A 489 -13.25 -0.92 -31.29
CA SER A 489 -12.35 -1.88 -30.64
C SER A 489 -12.93 -2.36 -29.32
N ASP A 490 -12.72 -3.64 -29.03
CA ASP A 490 -13.15 -4.24 -27.77
C ASP A 490 -12.17 -5.34 -27.30
N GLY A 491 -12.29 -5.73 -26.04
CA GLY A 491 -11.54 -6.79 -25.38
C GLY A 491 -12.49 -7.76 -24.69
N SER A 492 -12.15 -9.05 -24.71
CA SER A 492 -12.93 -10.07 -24.01
C SER A 492 -12.02 -11.03 -23.27
N GLN A 493 -12.51 -11.61 -22.17
CA GLN A 493 -11.81 -12.60 -21.37
C GLN A 493 -12.63 -13.90 -21.29
N ASP A 494 -11.98 -15.04 -21.49
CA ASP A 494 -12.61 -16.35 -21.27
C ASP A 494 -12.59 -16.77 -19.79
N GLU A 495 -13.29 -17.86 -19.46
CA GLU A 495 -13.36 -18.41 -18.10
C GLU A 495 -11.99 -18.86 -17.55
N ARG A 496 -11.01 -19.10 -18.43
CA ARG A 496 -9.64 -19.52 -18.07
C ARG A 496 -8.71 -18.32 -17.90
N GLY A 497 -9.20 -17.10 -18.11
CA GLY A 497 -8.46 -15.85 -17.97
C GLY A 497 -7.64 -15.43 -19.20
N ALA A 498 -7.82 -16.10 -20.35
CA ALA A 498 -7.23 -15.69 -21.61
C ALA A 498 -7.97 -14.46 -22.16
N VAL A 499 -7.21 -13.47 -22.64
CA VAL A 499 -7.78 -12.23 -23.17
C VAL A 499 -7.60 -12.18 -24.67
N GLY A 500 -8.69 -11.91 -25.37
CA GLY A 500 -8.72 -11.60 -26.80
C GLY A 500 -8.98 -10.12 -27.03
N TRP A 501 -8.54 -9.64 -28.18
CA TRP A 501 -8.84 -8.29 -28.67
C TRP A 501 -9.49 -8.39 -30.06
N GLY A 502 -10.37 -7.45 -30.37
CA GLY A 502 -11.07 -7.37 -31.65
C GLY A 502 -11.22 -5.93 -32.11
N TYR A 503 -11.25 -5.73 -33.43
CA TYR A 503 -11.64 -4.46 -34.02
C TYR A 503 -12.41 -4.65 -35.33
N ALA A 504 -13.28 -3.70 -35.65
CA ALA A 504 -14.02 -3.63 -36.90
C ALA A 504 -14.01 -2.18 -37.43
N ILE A 505 -13.78 -2.02 -38.73
CA ILE A 505 -13.67 -0.72 -39.41
C ILE A 505 -14.77 -0.61 -40.44
N TYR A 506 -15.46 0.52 -40.42
CA TYR A 506 -16.60 0.83 -41.26
C TYR A 506 -16.35 2.12 -42.05
N ARG A 507 -16.91 2.16 -43.27
CA ARG A 507 -17.05 3.35 -44.10
C ARG A 507 -18.45 3.34 -44.70
N ASP A 508 -19.18 4.45 -44.58
CA ASP A 508 -20.55 4.57 -45.08
C ASP A 508 -21.46 3.40 -44.64
N GLY A 509 -21.42 3.08 -43.33
CA GLY A 509 -22.19 1.97 -42.74
C GLY A 509 -21.77 0.56 -43.16
N ARG A 510 -20.78 0.39 -44.05
CA ARG A 510 -20.30 -0.92 -44.51
C ARG A 510 -18.99 -1.31 -43.83
N LYS A 511 -18.91 -2.55 -43.33
CA LYS A 511 -17.68 -3.09 -42.77
C LYS A 511 -16.65 -3.33 -43.88
N ILE A 512 -15.49 -2.66 -43.80
CA ILE A 512 -14.42 -2.74 -44.80
C ILE A 512 -13.18 -3.49 -44.31
N ALA A 513 -12.99 -3.59 -43.00
CA ALA A 513 -11.90 -4.36 -42.41
C ALA A 513 -12.25 -4.82 -41.00
N GLN A 514 -11.58 -5.88 -40.56
CA GLN A 514 -11.69 -6.41 -39.21
C GLN A 514 -10.39 -7.10 -38.83
N GLY A 515 -10.16 -7.24 -37.52
CA GLY A 515 -9.04 -8.00 -37.00
C GLY A 515 -9.32 -8.52 -35.61
N LYS A 516 -8.60 -9.56 -35.24
CA LYS A 516 -8.67 -10.17 -33.93
C LYS A 516 -7.33 -10.79 -33.57
N GLY A 517 -7.10 -10.95 -32.28
CA GLY A 517 -5.94 -11.65 -31.78
C GLY A 517 -6.07 -11.99 -30.31
N ARG A 518 -5.00 -12.57 -29.78
CA ARG A 518 -4.93 -13.01 -28.40
C ARG A 518 -3.76 -12.34 -27.69
N LEU A 519 -4.01 -11.88 -26.47
CA LEU A 519 -2.96 -11.50 -25.53
C LEU A 519 -2.62 -12.68 -24.62
N GLY A 520 -1.43 -12.63 -24.00
CA GLY A 520 -1.01 -13.58 -22.98
C GLY A 520 -1.84 -13.45 -21.69
N ILE A 521 -1.15 -13.42 -20.54
CA ILE A 521 -1.82 -13.17 -19.25
C ILE A 521 -2.12 -11.67 -19.16
N ALA A 522 -3.36 -11.26 -19.47
CA ALA A 522 -3.75 -9.84 -19.55
C ALA A 522 -5.11 -9.56 -18.85
N GLU A 523 -5.54 -8.30 -18.84
CA GLU A 523 -6.90 -7.86 -18.49
C GLU A 523 -7.68 -7.45 -19.74
N VAL A 524 -9.02 -7.46 -19.68
CA VAL A 524 -9.90 -6.96 -20.77
C VAL A 524 -9.50 -5.56 -21.23
N PHE A 525 -9.19 -4.68 -20.29
CA PHE A 525 -8.63 -3.33 -20.52
C PHE A 525 -7.42 -3.32 -21.47
N ASP A 526 -6.52 -4.30 -21.34
CA ASP A 526 -5.35 -4.41 -22.21
C ASP A 526 -5.76 -4.87 -23.62
N GLY A 527 -6.75 -5.77 -23.71
CA GLY A 527 -7.32 -6.23 -24.97
C GLY A 527 -7.97 -5.12 -25.78
N GLU A 528 -8.80 -4.30 -25.14
CA GLU A 528 -9.42 -3.14 -25.79
C GLU A 528 -8.37 -2.14 -26.33
N ALA A 529 -7.34 -1.84 -25.53
CA ALA A 529 -6.26 -0.94 -25.96
C ALA A 529 -5.44 -1.52 -27.14
N GLU A 530 -5.19 -2.83 -27.12
CA GLU A 530 -4.55 -3.54 -28.22
C GLU A 530 -5.42 -3.53 -29.48
N GLY A 531 -6.73 -3.72 -29.34
CA GLY A 531 -7.72 -3.59 -30.40
C GLY A 531 -7.67 -2.19 -31.04
N ALA A 532 -7.72 -1.14 -30.22
CA ALA A 532 -7.67 0.25 -30.68
C ALA A 532 -6.38 0.58 -31.46
N ARG A 533 -5.23 0.08 -30.98
CA ARG A 533 -3.94 0.23 -31.67
C ARG A 533 -3.95 -0.41 -33.06
N ASN A 534 -4.42 -1.66 -33.15
CA ASN A 534 -4.45 -2.38 -34.42
C ASN A 534 -5.52 -1.80 -35.37
N ALA A 535 -6.65 -1.34 -34.82
CA ALA A 535 -7.68 -0.64 -35.57
C ALA A 535 -7.13 0.63 -36.23
N LEU A 536 -6.42 1.48 -35.46
CA LEU A 536 -5.82 2.70 -35.98
C LEU A 536 -4.77 2.40 -37.06
N LYS A 537 -3.86 1.44 -36.81
CA LYS A 537 -2.87 1.01 -37.82
C LYS A 537 -3.53 0.58 -39.12
N LYS A 538 -4.60 -0.24 -39.03
CA LYS A 538 -5.30 -0.74 -40.21
C LYS A 538 -6.08 0.37 -40.91
N ALA A 539 -6.69 1.29 -40.17
CA ALA A 539 -7.36 2.46 -40.74
C ALA A 539 -6.38 3.33 -41.55
N CYS A 540 -5.19 3.61 -41.01
CA CYS A 540 -4.15 4.35 -41.73
C CYS A 540 -3.64 3.62 -42.99
N GLN A 541 -3.60 2.29 -42.98
CA GLN A 541 -3.24 1.50 -44.17
C GLN A 541 -4.32 1.54 -45.26
N ILE A 542 -5.59 1.66 -44.86
CA ILE A 542 -6.71 1.77 -45.80
C ILE A 542 -6.73 3.17 -46.41
N ASP A 543 -6.64 4.19 -45.57
CA ASP A 543 -6.71 5.58 -45.99
C ASP A 543 -6.11 6.48 -44.90
N ALA A 544 -4.87 6.93 -45.12
CA ALA A 544 -4.18 7.84 -44.20
C ALA A 544 -4.69 9.29 -44.27
N GLY A 545 -5.40 9.66 -45.34
CA GLY A 545 -5.95 11.01 -45.54
C GLY A 545 -7.36 11.18 -44.95
N ALA A 546 -8.06 10.08 -44.67
CA ALA A 546 -9.37 10.09 -44.04
C ALA A 546 -9.34 10.62 -42.61
N GLN A 547 -10.44 11.23 -42.19
CA GLN A 547 -10.71 11.47 -40.77
C GLN A 547 -11.10 10.14 -40.11
N ILE A 548 -10.31 9.71 -39.12
CA ILE A 548 -10.49 8.42 -38.43
C ILE A 548 -11.15 8.66 -37.07
N HIS A 549 -12.24 7.95 -36.80
CA HIS A 549 -12.91 7.96 -35.50
C HIS A 549 -12.76 6.60 -34.82
N ILE A 550 -12.00 6.55 -33.71
CA ILE A 550 -11.83 5.36 -32.88
C ILE A 550 -12.88 5.37 -31.78
N CYS A 551 -13.75 4.36 -31.78
CA CYS A 551 -14.90 4.23 -30.89
C CYS A 551 -14.63 3.11 -29.88
N ILE A 552 -14.73 3.43 -28.58
CA ILE A 552 -14.40 2.53 -27.46
C ILE A 552 -15.45 2.70 -26.36
N ASP A 553 -15.87 1.63 -25.72
CA ASP A 553 -16.87 1.66 -24.65
C ASP A 553 -16.31 1.89 -23.24
N ASN A 554 -14.99 1.73 -23.09
CA ASN A 554 -14.29 1.92 -21.84
C ASN A 554 -13.61 3.30 -21.75
N THR A 555 -14.18 4.14 -20.89
CA THR A 555 -13.66 5.49 -20.63
C THR A 555 -12.23 5.49 -20.07
N SER A 556 -11.79 4.41 -19.41
CA SER A 556 -10.43 4.32 -18.87
C SER A 556 -9.39 4.12 -19.97
N VAL A 557 -9.74 3.37 -21.02
CA VAL A 557 -8.87 3.19 -22.20
C VAL A 557 -8.77 4.50 -22.95
N ILE A 558 -9.89 5.18 -23.20
CA ILE A 558 -9.93 6.52 -23.81
C ILE A 558 -9.03 7.50 -23.05
N ALA A 559 -9.15 7.56 -21.72
CA ALA A 559 -8.31 8.42 -20.89
C ALA A 559 -6.81 8.10 -21.03
N GLY A 560 -6.46 6.82 -21.19
CA GLY A 560 -5.09 6.38 -21.44
C GLY A 560 -4.58 6.75 -22.82
N LEU A 561 -5.40 6.58 -23.88
CA LEU A 561 -5.04 6.91 -25.26
C LEU A 561 -4.82 8.41 -25.44
N LEU A 562 -5.61 9.24 -24.78
CA LEU A 562 -5.55 10.70 -24.91
C LEU A 562 -4.62 11.41 -23.92
N GLY A 563 -4.28 10.71 -22.83
CA GLY A 563 -3.56 11.27 -21.69
C GLY A 563 -2.26 10.55 -21.37
N ASP A 564 -2.03 10.31 -20.08
CA ASP A 564 -0.85 9.60 -19.62
C ASP A 564 -1.02 8.09 -19.86
N ALA A 565 -0.13 7.51 -20.67
CA ALA A 565 -0.14 6.10 -21.01
C ALA A 565 -0.10 5.21 -19.73
N PRO A 566 -1.09 4.34 -19.52
CA PRO A 566 -1.12 3.39 -18.40
C PRO A 566 0.09 2.47 -18.38
N THR A 567 0.47 1.99 -17.20
CA THR A 567 1.58 1.04 -17.03
C THR A 567 1.31 -0.31 -17.68
N SER A 568 0.04 -0.71 -17.75
CA SER A 568 -0.38 -1.98 -18.37
C SER A 568 -0.46 -1.82 -19.87
N LEU A 569 0.19 -2.73 -20.60
CA LEU A 569 0.34 -2.71 -22.06
C LEU A 569 0.75 -1.33 -22.60
N GLN A 570 1.67 -0.64 -21.90
CA GLN A 570 2.00 0.76 -22.17
C GLN A 570 2.45 1.00 -23.62
N ASP A 571 3.18 0.06 -24.22
CA ASP A 571 3.64 0.19 -25.61
C ASP A 571 2.46 0.34 -26.58
N ALA A 572 1.30 -0.26 -26.30
CA ALA A 572 0.14 -0.11 -27.16
C ALA A 572 -0.42 1.31 -27.14
N PHE A 573 -0.50 1.92 -25.96
CA PHE A 573 -0.93 3.31 -25.80
C PHE A 573 0.04 4.29 -26.44
N LEU A 574 1.35 4.08 -26.24
CA LEU A 574 2.37 4.97 -26.80
C LEU A 574 2.40 4.91 -28.31
N GLU A 575 2.34 3.72 -28.90
CA GLU A 575 2.30 3.56 -30.35
C GLU A 575 1.02 4.14 -30.96
N PHE A 576 -0.13 3.95 -30.31
CA PHE A 576 -1.38 4.63 -30.72
C PHE A 576 -1.20 6.16 -30.73
N GLN A 577 -0.64 6.73 -29.65
CA GLN A 577 -0.43 8.17 -29.52
C GLN A 577 0.54 8.73 -30.56
N GLU A 578 1.57 7.96 -30.90
CA GLU A 578 2.54 8.32 -31.94
C GLU A 578 1.88 8.35 -33.33
N ILE A 579 1.07 7.34 -33.67
CA ILE A 579 0.33 7.31 -34.94
C ILE A 579 -0.70 8.44 -34.98
N ALA A 580 -1.47 8.65 -33.90
CA ALA A 580 -2.51 9.67 -33.82
C ALA A 580 -1.99 11.12 -33.90
N GLN A 581 -0.66 11.35 -33.80
CA GLN A 581 -0.06 12.67 -34.06
C GLN A 581 0.13 12.95 -35.56
N ALA A 582 0.21 11.92 -36.39
CA ALA A 582 0.49 12.04 -37.81
C ALA A 582 -0.79 11.99 -38.68
N VAL A 583 -1.93 11.62 -38.10
CA VAL A 583 -3.21 11.44 -38.80
C VAL A 583 -4.36 12.13 -38.06
N ALA A 584 -5.43 12.46 -38.79
CA ALA A 584 -6.58 13.14 -38.24
C ALA A 584 -7.49 12.15 -37.47
N VAL A 585 -7.22 11.97 -36.18
CA VAL A 585 -7.88 10.98 -35.32
C VAL A 585 -8.74 11.64 -34.24
N ASN A 586 -9.97 11.17 -34.11
CA ASN A 586 -10.84 11.43 -32.95
C ASN A 586 -11.05 10.14 -32.16
N VAL A 587 -11.02 10.23 -30.83
CA VAL A 587 -11.36 9.10 -29.95
C VAL A 587 -12.69 9.41 -29.26
N ARG A 588 -13.67 8.53 -29.44
CA ARG A 588 -15.05 8.72 -28.99
C ARG A 588 -15.50 7.57 -28.10
N TRP A 589 -16.30 7.90 -27.09
CA TRP A 589 -16.97 6.89 -26.29
C TRP A 589 -18.20 6.33 -27.04
N ALA A 590 -18.32 5.01 -27.09
CA ALA A 590 -19.48 4.29 -27.63
C ALA A 590 -20.20 3.53 -26.51
N PRO A 591 -21.53 3.61 -26.37
CA PRO A 591 -22.26 2.78 -25.42
C PRO A 591 -22.10 1.28 -25.70
N GLY A 592 -21.52 0.54 -24.77
CA GLY A 592 -21.46 -0.92 -24.85
C GLY A 592 -22.78 -1.61 -24.50
N HIS A 593 -23.10 -2.70 -25.20
CA HIS A 593 -24.30 -3.54 -25.07
C HIS A 593 -25.63 -2.82 -25.39
N GLU A 594 -25.65 -1.97 -26.41
CA GLU A 594 -26.83 -1.18 -26.83
C GLU A 594 -27.07 -1.29 -28.35
N ASP A 595 -26.83 -2.47 -28.94
CA ASP A 595 -27.10 -2.80 -30.35
C ASP A 595 -26.40 -1.87 -31.37
N ILE A 596 -25.21 -1.38 -31.04
CA ILE A 596 -24.34 -0.67 -31.99
C ILE A 596 -23.55 -1.71 -32.77
N GLU A 597 -23.89 -1.93 -34.04
CA GLU A 597 -23.36 -3.00 -34.89
C GLU A 597 -21.83 -3.12 -34.82
N GLY A 598 -21.09 -2.01 -34.96
CA GLY A 598 -19.64 -2.03 -34.93
C GLY A 598 -19.05 -2.40 -33.56
N ASN A 599 -19.72 -2.05 -32.46
CA ASN A 599 -19.29 -2.42 -31.11
C ASN A 599 -19.55 -3.91 -30.85
N GLU A 600 -20.73 -4.40 -31.22
CA GLU A 600 -21.08 -5.83 -31.09
C GLU A 600 -20.16 -6.71 -31.95
N GLU A 601 -19.77 -6.24 -33.14
CA GLU A 601 -18.82 -6.93 -33.99
C GLU A 601 -17.41 -6.96 -33.37
N ALA A 602 -16.95 -5.86 -32.76
CA ALA A 602 -15.66 -5.82 -32.07
C ALA A 602 -15.65 -6.77 -30.85
N ASP A 603 -16.72 -6.81 -30.05
CA ASP A 603 -16.92 -7.76 -28.92
C ASP A 603 -16.88 -9.22 -29.42
N ARG A 604 -17.64 -9.52 -30.49
CA ARG A 604 -17.66 -10.85 -31.11
C ARG A 604 -16.26 -11.28 -31.56
N LEU A 605 -15.52 -10.39 -32.21
CA LEU A 605 -14.14 -10.64 -32.66
C LEU A 605 -13.18 -10.82 -31.48
N ALA A 606 -13.34 -10.05 -30.40
CA ALA A 606 -12.54 -10.19 -29.19
C ALA A 606 -12.79 -11.54 -28.52
N LYS A 607 -14.05 -12.00 -28.44
CA LYS A 607 -14.43 -13.35 -27.96
C LYS A 607 -13.81 -14.44 -28.81
N GLU A 608 -13.81 -14.30 -30.14
CA GLU A 608 -13.11 -15.24 -31.02
C GLU A 608 -11.60 -15.21 -30.81
N GLY A 609 -11.03 -14.03 -30.56
CA GLY A 609 -9.61 -13.84 -30.24
C GLY A 609 -9.17 -14.66 -29.03
N THR A 610 -10.01 -14.81 -28.00
CA THR A 610 -9.70 -15.64 -26.82
C THR A 610 -9.38 -17.09 -27.18
N LYS A 611 -9.98 -17.61 -28.25
CA LYS A 611 -9.87 -19.01 -28.70
C LYS A 611 -8.65 -19.25 -29.60
N MET A 612 -7.99 -18.20 -30.09
CA MET A 612 -6.83 -18.35 -30.97
C MET A 612 -5.64 -18.98 -30.22
N LEU A 613 -4.80 -19.71 -30.95
CA LEU A 613 -3.53 -20.21 -30.42
C LEU A 613 -2.55 -19.04 -30.29
N MET A 614 -1.86 -18.97 -29.15
CA MET A 614 -0.79 -18.00 -28.94
C MET A 614 0.42 -18.39 -29.79
N GLY A 615 0.90 -17.46 -30.63
CA GLY A 615 2.22 -17.60 -31.27
C GLY A 615 3.33 -17.34 -30.25
N ASN A 616 4.24 -18.31 -30.09
CA ASN A 616 5.42 -18.35 -29.20
C ASN A 616 5.11 -18.47 -27.67
N PRO A 617 5.62 -19.51 -26.95
CA PRO A 617 5.25 -19.81 -25.55
C PRO A 617 5.92 -18.95 -24.46
N SER A 618 6.76 -17.96 -24.80
CA SER A 618 7.36 -17.05 -23.79
C SER A 618 6.32 -16.00 -23.36
N ILE A 619 5.32 -16.42 -22.60
CA ILE A 619 4.17 -15.59 -22.20
C ILE A 619 4.65 -14.51 -21.22
N SER A 620 4.72 -13.26 -21.68
CA SER A 620 4.83 -12.10 -20.82
C SER A 620 3.42 -11.67 -20.39
N ALA A 621 3.19 -11.51 -19.09
CA ALA A 621 1.94 -10.96 -18.58
C ALA A 621 1.87 -9.45 -18.88
N THR A 622 0.69 -8.85 -18.75
CA THR A 622 0.58 -7.38 -18.60
C THR A 622 0.76 -7.00 -17.13
N TYR A 623 1.14 -5.74 -16.86
CA TYR A 623 1.29 -5.25 -15.49
C TYR A 623 0.00 -5.43 -14.66
N ALA A 624 -1.17 -5.15 -15.25
CA ALA A 624 -2.45 -5.29 -14.56
C ALA A 624 -2.75 -6.76 -14.21
N ALA A 625 -2.48 -7.69 -15.11
CA ALA A 625 -2.70 -9.10 -14.86
C ALA A 625 -1.71 -9.69 -13.85
N ALA A 626 -0.44 -9.30 -13.88
CA ALA A 626 0.54 -9.64 -12.85
C ALA A 626 0.08 -9.14 -11.46
N LYS A 627 -0.47 -7.92 -11.41
CA LYS A 627 -1.05 -7.34 -10.18
C LYS A 627 -2.30 -8.09 -9.71
N ARG A 628 -3.17 -8.55 -10.62
CA ARG A 628 -4.33 -9.40 -10.28
C ARG A 628 -3.89 -10.74 -9.70
N LYS A 629 -2.95 -11.44 -10.34
CA LYS A 629 -2.40 -12.71 -9.85
C LYS A 629 -1.81 -12.62 -8.44
N ILE A 630 -1.19 -11.49 -8.09
CA ILE A 630 -0.71 -11.24 -6.72
C ILE A 630 -1.89 -11.19 -5.73
N ARG A 631 -2.98 -10.49 -6.08
CA ARG A 631 -4.19 -10.43 -5.23
C ARG A 631 -4.84 -11.79 -5.10
N GLU A 632 -4.94 -12.56 -6.19
CA GLU A 632 -5.46 -13.92 -6.18
C GLU A 632 -4.61 -14.85 -5.31
N THR A 633 -3.29 -14.72 -5.39
CA THR A 633 -2.34 -15.48 -4.56
C THR A 633 -2.51 -15.15 -3.09
N ARG A 634 -2.63 -13.87 -2.73
CA ARG A 634 -2.94 -13.43 -1.36
C ARG A 634 -4.27 -14.02 -0.87
N ASP A 635 -5.32 -13.92 -1.68
CA ASP A 635 -6.65 -14.40 -1.31
C ASP A 635 -6.67 -15.93 -1.18
N ARG A 636 -5.93 -16.65 -2.03
CA ARG A 636 -5.68 -18.09 -1.93
C ARG A 636 -4.94 -18.44 -0.64
N HIS A 637 -3.80 -17.79 -0.34
CA HIS A 637 -3.07 -18.03 0.91
C HIS A 637 -3.94 -17.85 2.17
N PHE A 638 -4.86 -16.88 2.16
CA PHE A 638 -5.78 -16.69 3.27
C PHE A 638 -6.85 -17.79 3.34
N ARG A 639 -7.37 -18.26 2.20
CA ARG A 639 -8.28 -19.40 2.13
C ARG A 639 -7.61 -20.69 2.61
N ASP A 640 -6.42 -20.99 2.11
CA ASP A 640 -5.66 -22.20 2.44
C ASP A 640 -5.35 -22.23 3.95
N TRP A 641 -4.90 -21.11 4.51
CA TRP A 641 -4.71 -20.96 5.96
C TRP A 641 -5.98 -21.28 6.76
N TRP A 642 -7.16 -20.86 6.29
CA TRP A 642 -8.41 -21.18 6.96
C TRP A 642 -8.79 -22.65 6.81
N GLN A 643 -8.56 -23.26 5.64
CA GLN A 643 -8.79 -24.69 5.43
C GLN A 643 -7.91 -25.54 6.36
N GLU A 644 -6.65 -25.19 6.54
CA GLU A 644 -5.74 -25.85 7.48
C GLU A 644 -6.20 -25.69 8.95
N ALA A 645 -6.81 -24.55 9.28
CA ALA A 645 -7.30 -24.26 10.62
C ALA A 645 -8.67 -24.89 10.93
N LEU A 646 -9.54 -25.05 9.94
CA LEU A 646 -10.96 -25.39 10.08
C LEU A 646 -11.22 -26.70 10.85
N PRO A 647 -10.48 -27.82 10.64
CA PRO A 647 -10.71 -29.06 11.39
C PRO A 647 -10.58 -28.91 12.92
N ARG A 648 -9.81 -27.91 13.38
CA ARG A 648 -9.65 -27.61 14.81
C ARG A 648 -10.85 -26.85 15.42
N HIS A 649 -11.78 -26.37 14.59
CA HIS A 649 -12.93 -25.56 14.97
C HIS A 649 -14.24 -26.27 14.64
N ARG A 650 -14.58 -27.31 15.42
CA ARG A 650 -15.75 -28.19 15.22
C ARG A 650 -17.06 -27.45 14.91
N SER A 651 -17.36 -26.34 15.59
CA SER A 651 -18.57 -25.56 15.36
C SER A 651 -18.60 -24.92 13.96
N TYR A 652 -17.50 -24.30 13.51
CA TYR A 652 -17.43 -23.71 12.17
C TYR A 652 -17.48 -24.78 11.08
N HIS A 653 -16.86 -25.94 11.34
CA HIS A 653 -16.94 -27.09 10.44
C HIS A 653 -18.38 -27.62 10.32
N ALA A 654 -19.09 -27.82 11.45
CA ALA A 654 -20.47 -28.27 11.47
C ALA A 654 -21.44 -27.27 10.81
N LEU A 655 -21.15 -25.97 10.89
CA LEU A 655 -21.92 -24.91 10.25
C LEU A 655 -21.56 -24.72 8.76
N ASP A 656 -20.66 -25.53 8.19
CA ASP A 656 -20.15 -25.41 6.81
C ASP A 656 -19.58 -24.02 6.48
N LEU A 657 -18.97 -23.35 7.46
CA LEU A 657 -18.32 -22.05 7.27
C LEU A 657 -16.90 -22.23 6.68
N LYS A 658 -16.82 -22.96 5.56
CA LYS A 658 -15.57 -23.34 4.89
C LYS A 658 -14.87 -22.14 4.25
N THR A 659 -15.59 -21.07 3.92
CA THR A 659 -15.02 -19.95 3.19
C THR A 659 -14.47 -18.87 4.13
N ALA A 660 -13.27 -18.38 3.80
CA ALA A 660 -12.67 -17.19 4.38
C ALA A 660 -12.32 -16.20 3.24
N THR A 661 -12.51 -14.91 3.49
CA THR A 661 -12.25 -13.86 2.50
C THR A 661 -11.62 -12.64 3.16
N LEU A 662 -10.77 -11.93 2.42
CA LEU A 662 -10.21 -10.64 2.82
C LEU A 662 -11.14 -9.46 2.47
N LYS A 663 -12.28 -9.71 1.82
CA LYS A 663 -13.36 -8.73 1.69
C LYS A 663 -13.97 -8.47 3.07
N CYS A 664 -14.60 -7.31 3.26
CA CYS A 664 -15.32 -7.02 4.50
C CYS A 664 -16.50 -8.00 4.64
N PRO A 665 -16.56 -8.84 5.67
CA PRO A 665 -17.70 -9.72 5.88
C PRO A 665 -18.98 -8.91 6.10
N ARG A 666 -20.10 -9.40 5.56
CA ARG A 666 -21.40 -8.70 5.57
C ARG A 666 -21.92 -8.53 7.01
N GLU A 667 -21.62 -9.51 7.87
CA GLU A 667 -21.90 -9.52 9.31
C GLU A 667 -21.41 -8.26 10.02
N LEU A 668 -20.30 -7.66 9.58
CA LEU A 668 -19.70 -6.52 10.28
C LEU A 668 -20.51 -5.23 10.15
N SER A 669 -21.53 -5.22 9.28
CA SER A 669 -22.51 -4.14 9.17
C SER A 669 -23.65 -4.26 10.20
N LEU A 670 -23.77 -5.41 10.87
CA LEU A 670 -24.80 -5.60 11.90
C LEU A 670 -24.55 -4.69 13.13
N PRO A 671 -25.62 -4.30 13.85
CA PRO A 671 -25.48 -3.67 15.16
C PRO A 671 -24.61 -4.54 16.09
N ARG A 672 -23.75 -3.90 16.91
CA ARG A 672 -22.75 -4.63 17.72
C ARG A 672 -23.34 -5.70 18.62
N GLY A 673 -24.51 -5.44 19.23
CA GLY A 673 -25.23 -6.44 20.05
C GLY A 673 -25.65 -7.67 19.23
N THR A 674 -26.25 -7.46 18.07
CA THR A 674 -26.62 -8.54 17.13
C THR A 674 -25.40 -9.32 16.68
N LEU A 675 -24.33 -8.62 16.28
CA LEU A 675 -23.06 -9.22 15.89
C LEU A 675 -22.44 -10.04 17.01
N HIS A 676 -22.50 -9.57 18.26
CA HIS A 676 -22.03 -10.30 19.43
C HIS A 676 -22.70 -11.66 19.54
N HIS A 677 -24.03 -11.70 19.44
CA HIS A 677 -24.79 -12.93 19.56
C HIS A 677 -24.51 -13.90 18.40
N LEU A 678 -24.45 -13.38 17.16
CA LEU A 678 -24.11 -14.18 15.98
C LEU A 678 -22.74 -14.87 16.14
N LEU A 679 -21.72 -14.12 16.55
CA LEU A 679 -20.36 -14.65 16.73
C LEU A 679 -20.26 -15.57 17.94
N ALA A 680 -20.99 -15.29 19.02
CA ALA A 680 -21.07 -16.20 20.17
C ALA A 680 -21.66 -17.55 19.76
N CYS A 681 -22.75 -17.54 18.99
CA CYS A 681 -23.38 -18.75 18.44
C CYS A 681 -22.42 -19.54 17.54
N ARG A 682 -21.71 -18.89 16.61
CA ARG A 682 -20.74 -19.55 15.72
C ARG A 682 -19.55 -20.13 16.48
N SER A 683 -18.99 -19.37 17.41
CA SER A 683 -17.80 -19.78 18.16
C SER A 683 -18.10 -20.72 19.32
N THR A 684 -19.33 -20.77 19.82
CA THR A 684 -19.73 -21.40 21.10
C THR A 684 -19.11 -20.73 22.34
N HIS A 685 -18.53 -19.54 22.18
CA HIS A 685 -18.02 -18.71 23.28
C HIS A 685 -19.06 -17.66 23.61
N GLY A 686 -19.94 -17.98 24.56
CA GLY A 686 -21.11 -17.18 24.93
C GLY A 686 -21.67 -17.60 26.28
N ASP A 687 -22.82 -17.04 26.64
CA ASP A 687 -23.59 -17.47 27.82
C ASP A 687 -24.29 -18.83 27.55
N PHE A 688 -23.47 -19.87 27.42
CA PHE A 688 -23.90 -21.24 27.13
C PHE A 688 -23.41 -22.18 28.23
N GLN A 689 -24.19 -23.21 28.54
CA GLN A 689 -23.85 -24.16 29.59
C GLN A 689 -22.50 -24.86 29.32
N SER A 690 -22.24 -25.23 28.06
CA SER A 690 -20.98 -25.87 27.66
C SER A 690 -19.78 -24.94 27.82
N TYR A 691 -19.95 -23.64 27.57
CA TYR A 691 -18.92 -22.63 27.79
C TYR A 691 -18.60 -22.50 29.29
N HIS A 692 -19.60 -22.29 30.13
CA HIS A 692 -19.42 -22.14 31.58
C HIS A 692 -18.80 -23.38 32.22
N ARG A 693 -19.20 -24.59 31.81
CA ARG A 693 -18.56 -25.84 32.27
C ARG A 693 -17.09 -25.90 31.89
N ARG A 694 -16.74 -25.61 30.64
CA ARG A 694 -15.36 -25.64 30.13
C ARG A 694 -14.44 -24.65 30.85
N PHE A 695 -14.97 -23.51 31.31
CA PHE A 695 -14.20 -22.48 32.01
C PHE A 695 -14.46 -22.41 33.53
N ASN A 696 -15.13 -23.44 34.09
CA ASN A 696 -15.45 -23.56 35.51
C ASN A 696 -16.13 -22.32 36.14
N HIS A 697 -17.08 -21.73 35.41
CA HIS A 697 -17.89 -20.62 35.92
C HIS A 697 -19.09 -21.14 36.70
N LYS A 698 -19.40 -20.50 37.84
CA LYS A 698 -20.51 -20.88 38.73
C LYS A 698 -21.83 -20.17 38.41
N ASP A 699 -21.82 -19.16 37.53
CA ASP A 699 -22.95 -18.29 37.21
C ASP A 699 -23.73 -18.71 35.94
N ALA A 700 -23.68 -19.99 35.57
CA ALA A 700 -24.44 -20.51 34.43
C ALA A 700 -25.95 -20.42 34.70
N THR A 701 -26.69 -19.73 33.84
CA THR A 701 -28.15 -19.59 33.97
C THR A 701 -28.89 -20.42 32.93
N LYS A 702 -30.09 -20.88 33.29
CA LYS A 702 -31.05 -21.47 32.33
C LYS A 702 -31.82 -20.36 31.63
N CYS A 703 -32.40 -20.67 30.47
CA CYS A 703 -33.37 -19.78 29.81
C CYS A 703 -34.66 -19.69 30.65
N THR A 704 -35.44 -18.63 30.50
CA THR A 704 -36.76 -18.50 31.16
C THR A 704 -37.77 -19.55 30.71
N CYS A 705 -37.47 -20.35 29.68
CA CYS A 705 -38.25 -21.54 29.32
C CYS A 705 -37.83 -22.81 30.10
N GLY A 706 -36.90 -22.70 31.06
CA GLY A 706 -36.42 -23.80 31.89
C GLY A 706 -35.33 -24.69 31.28
N ARG A 707 -34.98 -24.51 30.00
CA ARG A 707 -33.94 -25.31 29.31
C ARG A 707 -32.55 -24.69 29.46
N ILE A 708 -31.52 -25.54 29.34
CA ILE A 708 -30.13 -25.11 29.28
C ILE A 708 -29.87 -24.26 28.04
N LYS A 709 -28.95 -23.29 28.15
CA LYS A 709 -28.55 -22.44 27.03
C LYS A 709 -27.53 -23.18 26.16
N THR A 710 -27.91 -23.52 24.94
CA THR A 710 -27.00 -23.96 23.86
C THR A 710 -26.98 -22.91 22.74
N PRO A 711 -25.97 -22.92 21.85
CA PRO A 711 -25.91 -21.98 20.73
C PRO A 711 -27.19 -21.92 19.91
N GLU A 712 -27.78 -23.07 19.61
CA GLU A 712 -29.00 -23.22 18.83
C GLU A 712 -30.30 -22.94 19.62
N HIS A 713 -30.22 -22.75 20.95
CA HIS A 713 -31.39 -22.61 21.81
C HIS A 713 -32.32 -21.46 21.42
N LEU A 714 -31.84 -20.39 20.76
CA LEU A 714 -32.72 -19.32 20.27
C LEU A 714 -33.76 -19.82 19.27
N VAL A 715 -33.47 -20.87 18.51
CA VAL A 715 -34.43 -21.53 17.60
C VAL A 715 -35.28 -22.54 18.35
N PHE A 716 -34.65 -23.40 19.17
CA PHE A 716 -35.30 -24.50 19.89
C PHE A 716 -36.02 -24.09 21.19
N CYS A 717 -36.11 -22.79 21.48
CA CYS A 717 -36.81 -22.29 22.66
C CYS A 717 -38.32 -22.37 22.43
N ARG A 718 -39.04 -23.07 23.33
CA ARG A 718 -40.51 -23.22 23.25
C ARG A 718 -41.24 -21.87 23.19
N LYS A 719 -40.73 -20.84 23.89
CA LYS A 719 -41.32 -19.49 23.85
C LYS A 719 -41.13 -18.82 22.47
N VAL A 720 -40.01 -19.09 21.80
CA VAL A 720 -39.74 -18.58 20.45
C VAL A 720 -40.54 -19.35 19.40
N GLN A 721 -40.64 -20.67 19.51
CA GLN A 721 -41.44 -21.49 18.59
C GLN A 721 -42.92 -21.03 18.58
N ARG A 722 -43.48 -20.68 19.75
CA ARG A 722 -44.82 -20.07 19.83
C ARG A 722 -44.91 -18.74 19.08
N LEU A 723 -43.95 -17.83 19.27
CA LEU A 723 -43.93 -16.54 18.56
C LEU A 723 -43.77 -16.72 17.04
N ARG A 724 -42.91 -17.66 16.59
CA ARG A 724 -42.73 -17.98 15.17
C ARG A 724 -44.02 -18.50 14.54
N SER A 725 -44.77 -19.36 15.24
CA SER A 725 -46.04 -19.91 14.73
C SER A 725 -47.12 -18.83 14.49
N GLN A 726 -46.97 -17.66 15.12
CA GLN A 726 -47.91 -16.54 15.01
C GLN A 726 -47.49 -15.51 13.95
N TRP A 727 -46.34 -15.68 13.27
CA TRP A 727 -45.80 -14.69 12.33
C TRP A 727 -46.09 -15.05 10.85
N PRO A 728 -46.94 -14.30 10.11
CA PRO A 728 -47.40 -14.68 8.77
C PRO A 728 -46.34 -14.66 7.66
N GLN A 729 -45.20 -13.98 7.87
CA GLN A 729 -44.16 -13.75 6.85
C GLN A 729 -43.14 -14.90 6.74
N LEU A 730 -43.24 -15.97 7.53
CA LEU A 730 -42.28 -17.10 7.58
C LEU A 730 -42.57 -18.25 6.61
N LYS A 731 -43.42 -18.05 5.58
CA LYS A 731 -43.97 -19.12 4.72
C LYS A 731 -42.98 -19.85 3.78
N LYS A 732 -41.68 -19.57 3.84
CA LYS A 732 -40.63 -20.23 3.02
C LYS A 732 -39.41 -20.64 3.86
N GLU A 733 -39.62 -21.21 5.04
CA GLU A 733 -38.53 -21.71 5.90
C GLU A 733 -38.50 -23.23 5.97
N PRO A 734 -37.32 -23.86 6.17
CA PRO A 734 -37.20 -25.29 6.45
C PRO A 734 -38.08 -25.70 7.64
N GLN A 735 -38.88 -26.76 7.48
CA GLN A 735 -39.68 -27.31 8.58
C GLN A 735 -38.80 -27.94 9.67
N ASN A 736 -37.59 -28.35 9.32
CA ASN A 736 -36.61 -28.89 10.24
C ASN A 736 -35.88 -27.76 10.99
N ASP A 737 -36.11 -27.64 12.30
CA ASP A 737 -35.48 -26.63 13.16
C ASP A 737 -33.94 -26.65 13.11
N ARG A 738 -33.33 -27.81 12.82
CA ARG A 738 -31.87 -27.94 12.70
C ARG A 738 -31.34 -27.35 11.40
N GLU A 739 -32.05 -27.59 10.29
CA GLU A 739 -31.74 -26.96 8.99
C GLU A 739 -31.97 -25.46 9.06
N TYR A 740 -33.07 -25.06 9.69
CA TYR A 740 -33.38 -23.65 9.93
C TYR A 740 -32.29 -22.94 10.72
N TRP A 741 -31.82 -23.55 11.82
CA TRP A 741 -30.69 -23.04 12.60
C TRP A 741 -29.44 -22.81 11.74
N THR A 742 -29.08 -23.79 10.93
CA THR A 742 -27.91 -23.71 10.05
C THR A 742 -28.06 -22.60 9.02
N GLU A 743 -29.23 -22.44 8.41
CA GLU A 743 -29.50 -21.37 7.45
C GLU A 743 -29.47 -19.99 8.13
N LEU A 744 -30.12 -19.85 9.29
CA LEU A 744 -30.20 -18.62 10.06
C LEU A 744 -28.81 -18.10 10.45
N ILE A 745 -27.91 -18.97 10.90
CA ILE A 745 -26.54 -18.56 11.31
C ILE A 745 -25.64 -18.20 10.13
N ARG A 746 -25.93 -18.72 8.94
CA ARG A 746 -25.17 -18.38 7.72
C ARG A 746 -25.61 -17.06 7.11
N GLN A 747 -26.84 -16.59 7.38
CA GLN A 747 -27.43 -15.39 6.80
C GLN A 747 -27.56 -14.25 7.84
N PRO A 748 -26.60 -13.30 7.87
CA PRO A 748 -26.53 -12.29 8.93
C PRO A 748 -27.75 -11.38 9.01
N GLU A 749 -28.32 -11.02 7.86
CA GLU A 749 -29.50 -10.17 7.75
C GLU A 749 -30.74 -10.88 8.31
N ARG A 750 -30.90 -12.18 8.00
CA ARG A 750 -31.97 -13.01 8.58
C ARG A 750 -31.81 -13.19 10.08
N PHE A 751 -30.59 -13.42 10.56
CA PHE A 751 -30.30 -13.51 11.99
C PHE A 751 -30.70 -12.22 12.73
N ALA A 752 -30.41 -11.06 12.14
CA ALA A 752 -30.80 -9.77 12.69
C ALA A 752 -32.31 -9.60 12.76
N ALA A 753 -33.02 -9.84 11.65
CA ALA A 753 -34.47 -9.79 11.59
C ALA A 753 -35.14 -10.75 12.59
N PHE A 754 -34.59 -11.96 12.75
CA PHE A 754 -35.04 -12.93 13.73
C PHE A 754 -34.93 -12.41 15.17
N LEU A 755 -33.80 -11.79 15.53
CA LEU A 755 -33.61 -11.23 16.87
C LEU A 755 -34.49 -10.01 17.12
N GLU A 756 -34.72 -9.18 16.12
CA GLU A 756 -35.61 -8.02 16.22
C GLU A 756 -37.06 -8.46 16.44
N MET A 757 -37.53 -9.47 15.69
CA MET A 757 -38.85 -10.05 15.82
C MET A 757 -39.06 -10.72 17.18
N THR A 758 -38.16 -11.63 17.56
CA THR A 758 -38.32 -12.45 18.77
C THR A 758 -37.96 -11.72 20.05
N ARG A 759 -37.15 -10.65 19.95
CA ARG A 759 -36.49 -9.98 21.06
C ARG A 759 -35.86 -10.98 22.04
N PHE A 760 -35.28 -12.07 21.51
CA PHE A 760 -34.89 -13.23 22.31
C PHE A 760 -33.97 -12.87 23.47
N TYR A 761 -32.88 -12.15 23.21
CA TYR A 761 -31.89 -11.78 24.23
C TYR A 761 -32.32 -10.59 25.11
N GLU A 762 -33.47 -9.97 24.84
CA GLU A 762 -34.01 -8.86 25.63
C GLU A 762 -35.15 -9.31 26.55
N LYS A 763 -36.11 -10.09 26.02
CA LYS A 763 -37.35 -10.47 26.72
C LYS A 763 -37.41 -11.94 27.13
N ILE A 764 -36.78 -12.85 26.39
CA ILE A 764 -36.96 -14.30 26.59
C ILE A 764 -35.79 -14.89 27.38
N CYS A 765 -34.56 -14.57 26.99
CA CYS A 765 -33.35 -15.12 27.59
C CYS A 765 -32.31 -14.00 27.82
N PRO A 766 -32.61 -13.01 28.69
CA PRO A 766 -31.66 -11.97 29.01
C PRO A 766 -30.43 -12.53 29.74
N ASN A 767 -29.27 -11.94 29.48
CA ASN A 767 -28.05 -12.25 30.22
C ASN A 767 -28.15 -11.65 31.64
N ALA A 768 -28.08 -12.50 32.68
CA ALA A 768 -28.28 -12.12 34.09
C ALA A 768 -27.37 -10.97 34.58
N ARG A 769 -26.16 -10.82 34.01
CA ARG A 769 -25.24 -9.71 34.32
C ARG A 769 -25.74 -8.33 33.85
N THR A 770 -26.69 -8.28 32.92
CA THR A 770 -27.24 -7.01 32.39
C THR A 770 -28.34 -6.45 33.29
N THR A 771 -29.10 -7.33 33.94
CA THR A 771 -30.18 -6.98 34.89
C THR A 771 -29.63 -6.34 36.17
N GLN A 772 -28.47 -6.76 36.67
CA GLN A 772 -27.84 -6.17 37.86
C GLN A 772 -27.31 -4.73 37.66
N THR A 773 -27.03 -4.32 36.41
CA THR A 773 -26.57 -2.94 36.12
C THR A 773 -27.74 -1.95 36.00
N GLN A 774 -28.93 -2.43 35.64
CA GLN A 774 -30.16 -1.63 35.61
C GLN A 774 -30.83 -1.51 36.99
N SER A 775 -30.70 -2.52 37.86
CA SER A 775 -31.18 -2.42 39.25
C SER A 775 -30.35 -1.42 40.08
N ARG A 776 -29.02 -1.38 39.90
CA ARG A 776 -28.16 -0.40 40.59
C ARG A 776 -28.40 1.07 40.17
N THR A 777 -28.88 1.31 38.96
CA THR A 777 -29.21 2.67 38.47
C THR A 777 -30.62 3.11 38.82
N SER A 778 -31.51 2.19 39.18
CA SER A 778 -32.84 2.50 39.73
C SER A 778 -32.78 2.70 41.25
N GLU A 779 -31.97 1.93 41.99
CA GLU A 779 -31.71 2.17 43.42
C GLU A 779 -30.98 3.50 43.69
N SER A 780 -30.13 3.97 42.78
CA SER A 780 -29.48 5.30 42.93
C SER A 780 -30.42 6.48 42.64
N ARG A 781 -31.52 6.26 41.90
CA ARG A 781 -32.55 7.29 41.64
C ARG A 781 -33.62 7.37 42.72
N LEU A 782 -33.79 6.32 43.52
CA LEU A 782 -34.74 6.29 44.65
C LEU A 782 -34.16 6.82 45.97
N ARG A 783 -32.86 7.16 46.03
CA ARG A 783 -32.21 7.77 47.21
C ARG A 783 -32.01 9.29 47.10
N THR A 784 -32.55 9.96 46.09
CA THR A 784 -32.39 11.42 45.87
C THR A 784 -33.72 12.19 45.88
N SER A 785 -34.72 11.68 46.60
CA SER A 785 -35.98 12.39 46.87
C SER A 785 -36.31 12.36 48.36
N GLN A 786 -35.55 13.12 49.15
CA GLN A 786 -36.03 13.70 50.40
C GLN A 786 -36.02 15.22 50.23
N PRO A 787 -37.12 15.94 50.55
CA PRO A 787 -37.15 17.40 50.43
C PRO A 787 -36.32 18.02 51.56
N MET A 788 -35.40 18.94 51.23
CA MET A 788 -34.84 19.87 52.21
C MET A 788 -35.92 20.89 52.55
N GLU A 789 -36.41 20.86 53.78
CA GLU A 789 -37.17 21.96 54.37
C GLU A 789 -36.24 23.15 54.61
N THR A 790 -36.71 24.30 54.13
CA THR A 790 -36.20 25.64 54.34
C THR A 790 -36.38 26.07 55.80
N GLN A 791 -35.30 26.53 56.44
CA GLN A 791 -35.38 27.49 57.54
C GLN A 791 -34.38 28.62 57.29
N GLU A 792 -34.94 29.82 57.23
CA GLU A 792 -34.29 31.12 57.10
C GLU A 792 -34.53 31.89 58.42
N GLN A 793 -33.66 32.87 58.72
CA GLN A 793 -33.66 33.83 59.85
C GLN A 793 -32.97 33.34 61.15
N ALA A 794 -32.15 34.09 61.87
CA ALA A 794 -31.78 35.51 61.87
C ALA A 794 -30.39 35.72 62.52
N SER A 795 -29.71 36.83 62.19
CA SER A 795 -28.64 37.48 62.99
C SER A 795 -29.22 38.05 64.32
N PRO A 796 -28.49 38.70 65.25
CA PRO A 796 -27.06 39.05 65.29
C PRO A 796 -26.36 38.85 66.66
N SER A 797 -25.01 38.86 66.67
CA SER A 797 -24.09 39.61 67.57
C SER A 797 -22.66 39.21 67.25
#